data_AF-A0A3Q7MST3-F1
#
_entry.id   AF-A0A3Q7MST3-F1
#
_cell.length_a   1.000
_cell.length_b   1.000
_cell.length_c   1.000
_cell.angle_alpha   90.00
_cell.angle_beta   90.00
_cell.angle_gamma   90.00
#
_symmetry.space_group_name_H-M   'P 1'
#
loop_
_entity.id
_entity.type
_entity.pdbx_description
1 polymer ?
#
loop_
_entity_poly.entity_id
_entity_poly.type
_entity_poly.pdbx_seq_one_letter_code
_entity_poly.pdbx_strand_id
1 'polypeptide(L)'
;MISIRQRKGVKTTEVSEDYAAQEANVKLENKLPSGCTTRRLWKLLSFMVGGTIALCIGLLTSVYLATLHENDLWFSNIKEVEREISFRTECGLYYSYYKQMLQAPTLMQGFHGLIYDNKTESMRTINLLQRMNIYQEVFLSILYRVLPIQKYLEPVYFYIYTLFGLQAIYVTALYITSWLLSGTWLSGLLAAFWYVTNRIDTTRVEFTIPLRENWALPFFAIQIAAITYFLRPNLQPLSERLTLLAIFISTFLFSLTWQFNQFMMLMQALVLFTLDSLDMLPAVKATWLYGIQMTGLLLVCILQFFNSMILGSLLISFNLSVLIARKLQKNLKTGSFLNRLGKLLLHLFAVLCLTLFLNNIIKKLLNLKSDEHIFKFLKAKFGFGATRDFDANLYLCEEAFGLLPFNTFGRLSDTLLFYAYIFVLSITVMAALAVAFHNLSDSARQQSTGQMGKCTIILKPETAYNLIHTILFGFLALSTMRMKYLWTSHMCVFASFGLCSPEIWELLLKSIHLYNPKRICIMRYSVPILILLYLCYKLSHSKEGRVCWEHAVTGRSQAVHRKDLDQPPALRRQQPEGADQSGLSDLCKEVPRGRACPPEVLWHGLRHPGRQYLLRAEAPAGLPAAGPAGHRQWAHDGWPRRE
;
A
#
# COMPACT_ATOMS: atom_id res chain seq x y z
N MET A 1 81.09 -37.48 -39.90
CA MET A 1 81.86 -37.01 -38.73
C MET A 1 81.04 -35.96 -38.00
N ILE A 2 80.83 -36.16 -36.68
CA ILE A 2 80.53 -35.13 -35.64
C ILE A 2 79.12 -34.49 -35.76
N SER A 3 78.07 -34.93 -35.06
CA SER A 3 77.78 -35.02 -33.62
C SER A 3 77.30 -33.71 -32.94
N ILE A 4 76.03 -33.73 -32.50
CA ILE A 4 75.50 -33.31 -31.19
C ILE A 4 75.42 -31.81 -30.87
N ARG A 5 74.17 -31.30 -30.73
CA ARG A 5 73.64 -30.86 -29.42
C ARG A 5 72.11 -30.91 -29.36
N GLN A 6 71.59 -31.94 -28.69
CA GLN A 6 70.22 -32.00 -28.17
C GLN A 6 70.03 -31.00 -27.01
N ARG A 7 68.86 -30.38 -26.92
CA ARG A 7 68.30 -29.90 -25.63
C ARG A 7 66.94 -30.58 -25.43
N LYS A 8 66.87 -31.35 -24.34
CA LYS A 8 65.75 -32.19 -23.88
C LYS A 8 64.44 -31.40 -23.76
N GLY A 9 63.37 -31.96 -24.31
CA GLY A 9 62.01 -31.67 -23.88
C GLY A 9 61.76 -32.29 -22.50
N VAL A 10 61.21 -31.49 -21.60
CA VAL A 10 60.64 -31.94 -20.32
C VAL A 10 59.13 -32.02 -20.51
N LYS A 11 58.58 -33.22 -20.32
CA LYS A 11 57.15 -33.42 -20.05
C LYS A 11 56.87 -32.92 -18.64
N THR A 12 55.86 -32.08 -18.49
CA THR A 12 55.04 -32.00 -17.28
C THR A 12 53.59 -31.80 -17.71
N THR A 13 52.86 -32.89 -17.53
CA THR A 13 51.41 -33.02 -17.47
C THR A 13 50.89 -32.20 -16.30
N GLU A 14 49.84 -31.41 -16.53
CA GLU A 14 48.73 -31.02 -15.63
C GLU A 14 48.09 -29.74 -16.20
N VAL A 15 47.33 -29.91 -17.29
CA VAL A 15 46.40 -28.90 -17.77
C VAL A 15 45.05 -29.21 -17.12
N SER A 16 44.62 -28.29 -16.26
CA SER A 16 43.38 -28.29 -15.50
C SER A 16 42.16 -28.79 -16.30
N GLU A 17 41.54 -29.85 -15.80
CA GLU A 17 40.31 -30.48 -16.31
C GLU A 17 39.08 -29.54 -16.28
N ASP A 18 39.15 -28.40 -15.56
CA ASP A 18 38.03 -27.46 -15.43
C ASP A 18 37.75 -26.63 -16.68
N TYR A 19 38.78 -26.29 -17.48
CA TYR A 19 38.58 -25.51 -18.71
C TYR A 19 37.95 -26.34 -19.83
N ALA A 20 38.29 -27.63 -19.91
CA ALA A 20 37.74 -28.55 -20.92
C ALA A 20 36.28 -28.92 -20.61
N ALA A 21 35.90 -29.04 -19.33
CA ALA A 21 34.51 -29.30 -18.93
C ALA A 21 33.57 -28.11 -19.21
N GLN A 22 34.09 -26.89 -19.19
CA GLN A 22 33.32 -25.67 -19.47
C GLN A 22 33.12 -25.46 -20.97
N GLU A 23 34.11 -25.78 -21.80
CA GLU A 23 34.00 -25.69 -23.26
C GLU A 23 33.15 -26.85 -23.84
N ALA A 24 33.19 -28.03 -23.22
CA ALA A 24 32.32 -29.16 -23.55
C ALA A 24 30.85 -28.91 -23.18
N ASN A 25 30.55 -28.25 -22.05
CA ASN A 25 29.19 -27.85 -21.71
C ASN A 25 28.64 -26.78 -22.66
N VAL A 26 29.47 -25.83 -23.11
CA VAL A 26 29.07 -24.81 -24.10
C VAL A 26 28.88 -25.42 -25.50
N LYS A 27 29.61 -26.49 -25.86
CA LYS A 27 29.40 -27.22 -27.12
C LYS A 27 28.26 -28.23 -27.08
N LEU A 28 27.95 -28.82 -25.92
CA LEU A 28 26.85 -29.78 -25.78
C LEU A 28 25.48 -29.07 -25.69
N GLU A 29 25.42 -27.85 -25.15
CA GLU A 29 24.21 -27.02 -25.17
C GLU A 29 23.90 -26.46 -26.58
N ASN A 30 24.89 -26.46 -27.48
CA ASN A 30 24.76 -25.97 -28.86
C ASN A 30 24.51 -27.07 -29.91
N LYS A 31 24.34 -28.35 -29.51
CA LYS A 31 23.91 -29.44 -30.40
C LYS A 31 22.56 -30.01 -29.96
N LEU A 32 21.51 -29.19 -30.05
CA LEU A 32 20.15 -29.69 -30.23
C LEU A 32 19.43 -28.83 -31.27
N PRO A 33 19.38 -29.26 -32.55
CA PRO A 33 18.75 -28.48 -33.60
C PRO A 33 17.22 -28.70 -33.56
N SER A 34 16.54 -28.00 -32.62
CA SER A 34 15.08 -27.71 -32.64
C SER A 34 14.62 -26.65 -31.62
N GLY A 35 15.53 -26.02 -30.86
CA GLY A 35 15.20 -25.35 -29.58
C GLY A 35 14.55 -23.96 -29.59
N CYS A 36 14.40 -23.27 -30.72
CA CYS A 36 13.89 -21.89 -30.73
C CYS A 36 12.35 -21.80 -30.58
N THR A 37 11.62 -22.67 -31.28
CA THR A 37 10.15 -22.81 -31.20
C THR A 37 9.74 -23.36 -29.83
N THR A 38 10.42 -24.40 -29.34
CA THR A 38 10.15 -25.02 -28.04
C THR A 38 10.35 -24.03 -26.89
N ARG A 39 11.44 -23.24 -26.88
CA ARG A 39 11.68 -22.23 -25.82
C ARG A 39 10.66 -21.08 -25.84
N ARG A 40 10.22 -20.65 -27.02
CA ARG A 40 9.13 -19.65 -27.15
C ARG A 40 7.79 -20.21 -26.67
N LEU A 41 7.48 -21.46 -27.02
CA LEU A 41 6.29 -22.16 -26.58
C LEU A 41 6.23 -22.31 -25.04
N TRP A 42 7.33 -22.71 -24.40
CA TRP A 42 7.41 -22.81 -22.94
C TRP A 42 7.23 -21.46 -22.24
N LYS A 43 7.80 -20.37 -22.80
CA LYS A 43 7.59 -19.02 -22.27
C LYS A 43 6.13 -18.58 -22.40
N LEU A 44 5.51 -18.85 -23.54
CA LEU A 44 4.11 -18.53 -23.78
C LEU A 44 3.20 -19.33 -22.83
N LEU A 45 3.43 -20.64 -22.71
CA LEU A 45 2.67 -21.50 -21.80
C LEU A 45 2.82 -21.05 -20.34
N SER A 46 4.04 -20.74 -19.91
CA SER A 46 4.30 -20.22 -18.55
C SER A 46 3.61 -18.86 -18.32
N PHE A 47 3.55 -18.00 -19.33
CA PHE A 47 2.82 -16.73 -19.27
C PHE A 47 1.30 -16.95 -19.17
N MET A 48 0.74 -17.87 -19.97
CA MET A 48 -0.69 -18.20 -19.93
C MET A 48 -1.09 -18.85 -18.60
N VAL A 49 -0.30 -19.81 -18.12
CA VAL A 49 -0.53 -20.47 -16.82
C VAL A 49 -0.39 -19.46 -15.68
N GLY A 50 0.69 -18.69 -15.65
CA GLY A 50 0.89 -17.70 -14.59
C GLY A 50 -0.19 -16.61 -14.59
N GLY A 51 -0.67 -16.19 -15.77
CA GLY A 51 -1.74 -15.20 -15.91
C GLY A 51 -3.11 -15.73 -15.50
N THR A 52 -3.45 -16.97 -15.87
CA THR A 52 -4.69 -17.63 -15.43
C THR A 52 -4.71 -17.84 -13.92
N ILE A 53 -3.59 -18.28 -13.33
CA ILE A 53 -3.43 -18.39 -11.88
C ILE A 53 -3.60 -17.03 -11.20
N ALA A 54 -3.00 -15.96 -11.74
CA ALA A 54 -3.14 -14.61 -11.20
C ALA A 54 -4.61 -14.18 -11.10
N LEU A 55 -5.36 -14.35 -12.20
CA LEU A 55 -6.78 -14.02 -12.26
C LEU A 55 -7.61 -14.90 -11.31
N CYS A 56 -7.35 -16.20 -11.26
CA CYS A 56 -8.05 -17.11 -10.37
C CYS A 56 -7.85 -16.74 -8.90
N ILE A 57 -6.62 -16.43 -8.47
CA ILE A 57 -6.32 -16.05 -7.08
C ILE A 57 -6.91 -14.68 -6.73
N GLY A 58 -6.85 -13.72 -7.66
CA GLY A 58 -7.49 -12.42 -7.48
C GLY A 58 -8.99 -12.58 -7.23
N LEU A 59 -9.68 -13.33 -8.11
CA LEU A 59 -11.11 -13.62 -7.96
C LEU A 59 -11.41 -14.38 -6.68
N LEU A 60 -10.62 -15.42 -6.35
CA LEU A 60 -10.75 -16.19 -5.12
C LEU A 60 -10.63 -15.30 -3.89
N THR A 61 -9.74 -14.31 -3.90
CA THR A 61 -9.58 -13.38 -2.78
C THR A 61 -10.78 -12.46 -2.63
N SER A 62 -11.39 -12.00 -3.73
CA SER A 62 -12.63 -11.23 -3.69
C SER A 62 -13.79 -12.05 -3.13
N VAL A 63 -13.98 -13.30 -3.59
CA VAL A 63 -15.00 -14.21 -3.07
C VAL A 63 -14.75 -14.53 -1.59
N TYR A 64 -13.50 -14.74 -1.21
CA TYR A 64 -13.11 -14.95 0.18
C TYR A 64 -13.48 -13.76 1.07
N LEU A 65 -13.19 -12.52 0.63
CA LEU A 65 -13.58 -11.30 1.36
C LEU A 65 -15.10 -11.13 1.45
N ALA A 66 -15.84 -11.41 0.37
CA ALA A 66 -17.29 -11.35 0.37
C ALA A 66 -17.90 -12.38 1.34
N THR A 67 -17.36 -13.60 1.33
CA THR A 67 -17.79 -14.69 2.23
C THR A 67 -17.48 -14.36 3.68
N LEU A 68 -16.30 -13.80 3.95
CA LEU A 68 -15.91 -13.35 5.28
C LEU A 68 -16.86 -12.26 5.79
N HIS A 69 -17.19 -11.28 4.96
CA HIS A 69 -18.13 -10.22 5.30
C HIS A 69 -19.54 -10.78 5.60
N GLU A 70 -20.01 -11.71 4.78
CA GLU A 70 -21.28 -12.39 5.00
C GLU A 70 -21.28 -13.18 6.31
N ASN A 71 -20.20 -13.90 6.61
CA ASN A 71 -20.10 -14.69 7.83
C ASN A 71 -20.02 -13.84 9.11
N ASP A 72 -19.37 -12.67 9.06
CA ASP A 72 -19.25 -11.78 10.24
C ASP A 72 -20.55 -11.02 10.53
N LEU A 73 -21.24 -10.53 9.50
CA LEU A 73 -22.43 -9.68 9.68
C LEU A 73 -23.77 -10.38 9.45
N TRP A 74 -23.77 -11.57 8.85
CA TRP A 74 -24.97 -12.20 8.28
C TRP A 74 -25.72 -11.22 7.39
N PHE A 75 -24.96 -10.53 6.53
CA PHE A 75 -25.38 -9.32 5.84
C PHE A 75 -26.61 -9.57 4.95
N SER A 76 -26.72 -10.76 4.37
CA SER A 76 -27.89 -11.19 3.59
C SER A 76 -29.18 -11.31 4.41
N ASN A 77 -29.08 -11.70 5.68
CA ASN A 77 -30.24 -12.00 6.54
C ASN A 77 -30.78 -10.78 7.30
N ILE A 78 -30.01 -9.69 7.38
CA ILE A 78 -30.42 -8.46 8.06
C ILE A 78 -31.21 -7.53 7.13
N LYS A 79 -32.02 -6.65 7.73
CA LYS A 79 -32.85 -5.69 6.97
C LYS A 79 -32.01 -4.60 6.33
N GLU A 80 -32.51 -3.97 5.27
CA GLU A 80 -31.82 -2.87 4.56
C GLU A 80 -31.37 -1.75 5.52
N VAL A 81 -32.24 -1.33 6.44
CA VAL A 81 -31.90 -0.28 7.43
C VAL A 81 -30.73 -0.72 8.33
N GLU A 82 -30.70 -1.98 8.74
CA GLU A 82 -29.61 -2.54 9.55
C GLU A 82 -28.30 -2.63 8.75
N ARG A 83 -28.39 -2.97 7.45
CA ARG A 83 -27.24 -2.93 6.52
C ARG A 83 -26.68 -1.52 6.40
N GLU A 84 -27.53 -0.50 6.27
CA GLU A 84 -27.09 0.89 6.19
C GLU A 84 -26.44 1.37 7.49
N ILE A 85 -27.01 1.02 8.64
CA ILE A 85 -26.47 1.38 9.97
C ILE A 85 -25.13 0.65 10.24
N SER A 86 -24.86 -0.45 9.55
CA SER A 86 -23.57 -1.14 9.66
C SER A 86 -22.40 -0.29 9.15
N PHE A 87 -22.64 0.64 8.21
CA PHE A 87 -21.65 1.62 7.78
C PHE A 87 -21.50 2.72 8.82
N ARG A 88 -20.41 2.68 9.59
CA ARG A 88 -20.08 3.68 10.61
C ARG A 88 -19.19 4.79 10.05
N THR A 89 -19.13 5.91 10.77
CA THR A 89 -18.22 7.04 10.52
C THR A 89 -18.22 7.52 9.06
N GLU A 90 -17.05 7.68 8.43
CA GLU A 90 -16.94 8.12 7.03
C GLU A 90 -17.58 7.16 6.03
N CYS A 91 -17.68 5.85 6.33
CA CYS A 91 -18.27 4.88 5.42
C CYS A 91 -19.75 5.15 5.17
N GLY A 92 -20.49 5.44 6.24
CA GLY A 92 -21.92 5.77 6.15
C GLY A 92 -22.13 7.11 5.43
N LEU A 93 -21.25 8.07 5.67
CA LEU A 93 -21.27 9.36 4.98
C LEU A 93 -21.09 9.19 3.46
N TYR A 94 -20.09 8.42 3.01
CA TYR A 94 -19.89 8.18 1.58
C TYR A 94 -21.06 7.43 0.95
N TYR A 95 -21.56 6.38 1.61
CA TYR A 95 -22.72 5.65 1.13
C TYR A 95 -23.96 6.56 1.00
N SER A 96 -24.14 7.53 1.90
CA SER A 96 -25.25 8.48 1.84
C SER A 96 -25.23 9.35 0.56
N TYR A 97 -24.06 9.78 0.10
CA TYR A 97 -23.94 10.56 -1.14
C TYR A 97 -24.22 9.70 -2.39
N TYR A 98 -23.79 8.44 -2.38
CA TYR A 98 -24.16 7.47 -3.39
C TYR A 98 -25.69 7.32 -3.46
N LYS A 99 -26.34 7.14 -2.31
CA LYS A 99 -27.80 7.02 -2.19
C LYS A 99 -28.53 8.29 -2.65
N GLN A 100 -28.02 9.48 -2.32
CA GLN A 100 -28.57 10.76 -2.77
C GLN A 100 -28.64 10.85 -4.31
N MET A 101 -27.59 10.40 -5.01
CA MET A 101 -27.57 10.35 -6.48
C MET A 101 -28.58 9.36 -7.06
N LEU A 102 -28.82 8.24 -6.37
CA LEU A 102 -29.80 7.23 -6.79
C LEU A 102 -31.24 7.70 -6.59
N GLN A 103 -31.52 8.38 -5.49
CA GLN A 103 -32.84 8.89 -5.15
C GLN A 103 -33.25 10.12 -5.96
N ALA A 104 -32.29 10.84 -6.54
CA ALA A 104 -32.57 11.99 -7.39
C ALA A 104 -33.33 11.57 -8.67
N PRO A 105 -34.41 12.28 -9.06
CA PRO A 105 -35.23 11.86 -10.19
C PRO A 105 -34.44 11.91 -11.51
N THR A 106 -33.49 12.83 -11.66
CA THR A 106 -32.55 12.88 -12.80
C THR A 106 -31.10 12.93 -12.32
N LEU A 107 -30.17 12.44 -13.15
CA LEU A 107 -28.73 12.51 -12.86
C LEU A 107 -28.28 13.96 -12.66
N MET A 108 -28.76 14.89 -13.49
CA MET A 108 -28.40 16.31 -13.40
C MET A 108 -28.84 16.92 -12.07
N GLN A 109 -30.05 16.62 -11.60
CA GLN A 109 -30.50 17.08 -10.29
C GLN A 109 -29.71 16.46 -9.13
N GLY A 110 -29.34 15.18 -9.25
CA GLY A 110 -28.45 14.53 -8.29
C GLY A 110 -27.09 15.23 -8.20
N PHE A 111 -26.46 15.49 -9.35
CA PHE A 111 -25.19 16.23 -9.44
C PHE A 111 -25.30 17.64 -8.85
N HIS A 112 -26.35 18.37 -9.20
CA HIS A 112 -26.60 19.70 -8.65
C HIS A 112 -26.76 19.65 -7.12
N GLY A 113 -27.47 18.64 -6.61
CA GLY A 113 -27.62 18.44 -5.17
C GLY A 113 -26.32 18.12 -4.43
N LEU A 114 -25.35 17.48 -5.10
CA LEU A 114 -24.02 17.23 -4.51
C LEU A 114 -23.09 18.45 -4.57
N ILE A 115 -23.23 19.30 -5.60
CA ILE A 115 -22.42 20.52 -5.75
C ILE A 115 -22.91 21.63 -4.80
N TYR A 116 -24.22 21.70 -4.56
CA TYR A 116 -24.85 22.69 -3.70
C TYR A 116 -25.47 22.01 -2.47
N ASP A 117 -24.66 21.26 -1.73
CA ASP A 117 -25.13 20.55 -0.54
C ASP A 117 -25.19 21.49 0.67
N ASN A 118 -26.36 21.57 1.30
CA ASN A 118 -26.61 22.33 2.52
C ASN A 118 -26.99 21.44 3.72
N LYS A 119 -26.85 20.11 3.60
CA LYS A 119 -27.24 19.13 4.61
C LYS A 119 -26.06 18.67 5.46
N THR A 120 -24.88 18.56 4.85
CA THR A 120 -23.68 18.02 5.50
C THR A 120 -23.10 19.00 6.51
N GLU A 121 -23.03 20.29 6.16
CA GLU A 121 -22.52 21.33 7.05
C GLU A 121 -23.59 22.34 7.39
N SER A 122 -23.85 22.50 8.69
CA SER A 122 -24.81 23.48 9.17
C SER A 122 -24.41 24.89 8.74
N MET A 123 -25.39 25.68 8.27
CA MET A 123 -25.25 27.06 7.84
C MET A 123 -24.31 27.30 6.64
N ARG A 124 -23.88 26.25 5.92
CA ARG A 124 -22.99 26.38 4.76
C ARG A 124 -23.45 25.50 3.61
N THR A 125 -23.39 26.06 2.41
CA THR A 125 -23.50 25.28 1.18
C THR A 125 -22.10 24.90 0.71
N ILE A 126 -21.84 23.60 0.54
CA ILE A 126 -20.52 23.09 0.16
C ILE A 126 -20.60 22.24 -1.10
N ASN A 127 -19.53 22.28 -1.89
CA ASN A 127 -19.33 21.37 -3.00
C ASN A 127 -18.71 20.07 -2.49
N LEU A 128 -19.49 19.00 -2.45
CA LEU A 128 -19.06 17.70 -1.94
C LEU A 128 -18.00 17.03 -2.83
N LEU A 129 -18.03 17.26 -4.15
CA LEU A 129 -17.03 16.73 -5.07
C LEU A 129 -15.64 17.32 -4.78
N GLN A 130 -15.59 18.63 -4.55
CA GLN A 130 -14.35 19.33 -4.21
C GLN A 130 -13.88 18.98 -2.79
N ARG A 131 -14.80 18.91 -1.82
CA ARG A 131 -14.45 18.82 -0.39
C ARG A 131 -14.30 17.39 0.14
N MET A 132 -15.14 16.45 -0.29
CA MET A 132 -15.21 15.08 0.23
C MET A 132 -14.67 14.03 -0.74
N ASN A 133 -14.24 14.44 -1.93
CA ASN A 133 -13.66 13.60 -2.98
C ASN A 133 -14.51 12.37 -3.31
N ILE A 134 -15.79 12.58 -3.68
CA ILE A 134 -16.81 11.54 -3.87
C ILE A 134 -16.97 11.06 -5.32
N TYR A 135 -15.91 11.14 -6.14
CA TYR A 135 -15.99 10.82 -7.57
C TYR A 135 -16.35 9.35 -7.82
N GLN A 136 -15.85 8.43 -7.00
CA GLN A 136 -16.17 7.01 -7.10
C GLN A 136 -17.65 6.71 -6.80
N GLU A 137 -18.27 7.39 -5.83
CA GLU A 137 -19.70 7.24 -5.54
C GLU A 137 -20.55 7.76 -6.69
N VAL A 138 -20.20 8.93 -7.23
CA VAL A 138 -20.87 9.51 -8.38
C VAL A 138 -20.77 8.58 -9.59
N PHE A 139 -19.56 8.10 -9.91
CA PHE A 139 -19.35 7.16 -11.01
C PHE A 139 -20.19 5.89 -10.85
N LEU A 140 -20.20 5.28 -9.67
CA LEU A 140 -21.02 4.10 -9.40
C LEU A 140 -22.52 4.38 -9.48
N SER A 141 -22.96 5.54 -9.02
CA SER A 141 -24.39 5.90 -9.06
C SER A 141 -24.89 6.01 -10.51
N ILE A 142 -24.07 6.57 -11.40
CA ILE A 142 -24.34 6.65 -12.83
C ILE A 142 -24.39 5.24 -13.42
N LEU A 143 -23.38 4.42 -13.12
CA LEU A 143 -23.31 3.05 -13.63
C LEU A 143 -24.53 2.22 -13.21
N TYR A 144 -24.95 2.33 -11.96
CA TYR A 144 -26.11 1.64 -11.41
C TYR A 144 -27.46 2.12 -11.99
N ARG A 145 -27.56 3.39 -12.38
CA ARG A 145 -28.77 3.96 -13.00
C ARG A 145 -28.86 3.71 -14.50
N VAL A 146 -27.73 3.69 -15.20
CA VAL A 146 -27.67 3.54 -16.66
C VAL A 146 -27.73 2.07 -17.09
N LEU A 147 -27.07 1.19 -16.35
CA LEU A 147 -27.10 -0.25 -16.63
C LEU A 147 -28.29 -0.93 -15.95
N PRO A 148 -28.79 -2.07 -16.47
CA PRO A 148 -29.93 -2.80 -15.91
C PRO A 148 -29.58 -3.59 -14.63
N ILE A 149 -28.71 -3.04 -13.77
CA ILE A 149 -28.21 -3.68 -12.55
C ILE A 149 -29.29 -3.74 -11.47
N GLN A 150 -30.18 -2.75 -11.45
CA GLN A 150 -31.33 -2.66 -10.53
C GLN A 150 -32.23 -3.90 -10.56
N LYS A 151 -32.23 -4.66 -11.66
CA LYS A 151 -33.01 -5.90 -11.79
C LYS A 151 -32.42 -7.08 -11.01
N TYR A 152 -31.13 -7.03 -10.68
CA TYR A 152 -30.38 -8.16 -10.13
C TYR A 152 -29.80 -7.90 -8.75
N LEU A 153 -29.45 -6.65 -8.43
CA LEU A 153 -28.73 -6.31 -7.20
C LEU A 153 -29.28 -5.04 -6.56
N GLU A 154 -29.46 -5.07 -5.24
CA GLU A 154 -29.75 -3.86 -4.46
C GLU A 154 -28.55 -2.89 -4.47
N PRO A 155 -28.78 -1.58 -4.25
CA PRO A 155 -27.71 -0.59 -4.30
C PRO A 155 -26.56 -0.86 -3.32
N VAL A 156 -26.88 -1.32 -2.10
CA VAL A 156 -25.88 -1.64 -1.07
C VAL A 156 -24.93 -2.74 -1.56
N TYR A 157 -25.48 -3.83 -2.10
CA TYR A 157 -24.69 -4.96 -2.61
C TYR A 157 -23.81 -4.55 -3.79
N PHE A 158 -24.36 -3.78 -4.73
CA PHE A 158 -23.57 -3.28 -5.86
C PHE A 158 -22.37 -2.44 -5.40
N TYR A 159 -22.57 -1.60 -4.38
CA TYR A 159 -21.51 -0.77 -3.81
C TYR A 159 -20.40 -1.61 -3.14
N ILE A 160 -20.75 -2.55 -2.26
CA ILE A 160 -19.75 -3.38 -1.56
C ILE A 160 -19.06 -4.40 -2.48
N TYR A 161 -19.80 -5.01 -3.42
CA TYR A 161 -19.22 -6.00 -4.34
C TYR A 161 -18.28 -5.37 -5.35
N THR A 162 -18.50 -4.10 -5.73
CA THR A 162 -17.51 -3.36 -6.51
C THR A 162 -16.19 -3.25 -5.76
N LEU A 163 -16.23 -2.93 -4.46
CA LEU A 163 -15.04 -2.81 -3.62
C LEU A 163 -14.32 -4.16 -3.47
N PHE A 164 -15.04 -5.26 -3.27
CA PHE A 164 -14.44 -6.61 -3.26
C PHE A 164 -13.81 -6.97 -4.63
N GLY A 165 -14.50 -6.66 -5.73
CA GLY A 165 -13.96 -6.83 -7.08
C GLY A 165 -12.67 -6.01 -7.30
N LEU A 166 -12.60 -4.80 -6.73
CA LEU A 166 -11.40 -3.99 -6.79
C LEU A 166 -10.23 -4.60 -5.98
N GLN A 167 -10.51 -5.33 -4.90
CA GLN A 167 -9.49 -6.10 -4.19
C GLN A 167 -8.95 -7.27 -5.02
N ALA A 168 -9.75 -7.89 -5.89
CA ALA A 168 -9.23 -8.89 -6.84
C ALA A 168 -8.15 -8.28 -7.73
N ILE A 169 -8.40 -7.07 -8.23
CA ILE A 169 -7.44 -6.31 -9.06
C ILE A 169 -6.18 -6.00 -8.26
N TYR A 170 -6.32 -5.59 -6.98
CA TYR A 170 -5.20 -5.30 -6.10
C TYR A 170 -4.27 -6.51 -5.91
N VAL A 171 -4.82 -7.66 -5.52
CA VAL A 171 -4.04 -8.89 -5.30
C VAL A 171 -3.41 -9.38 -6.61
N THR A 172 -4.12 -9.26 -7.73
CA THR A 172 -3.58 -9.57 -9.05
C THR A 172 -2.38 -8.67 -9.39
N ALA A 173 -2.45 -7.37 -9.08
CA ALA A 173 -1.35 -6.45 -9.30
C ALA A 173 -0.13 -6.76 -8.40
N LEU A 174 -0.35 -7.13 -7.13
CA LEU A 174 0.71 -7.59 -6.22
C LEU A 174 1.37 -8.88 -6.74
N TYR A 175 0.57 -9.85 -7.19
CA TYR A 175 1.03 -11.09 -7.82
C TYR A 175 1.92 -10.79 -9.04
N ILE A 176 1.44 -9.93 -9.95
CA ILE A 176 2.16 -9.55 -11.16
C ILE A 176 3.46 -8.84 -10.79
N THR A 177 3.45 -7.94 -9.79
CA THR A 177 4.67 -7.23 -9.34
C THR A 177 5.73 -8.22 -8.87
N SER A 178 5.37 -9.19 -8.03
CA SER A 178 6.30 -10.23 -7.55
C SER A 178 6.82 -11.10 -8.71
N TRP A 179 5.94 -11.48 -9.63
CA TRP A 179 6.32 -12.25 -10.81
C TRP A 179 7.26 -11.47 -11.73
N LEU A 180 7.01 -10.17 -11.95
CA LEU A 180 7.89 -9.31 -12.73
C LEU A 180 9.29 -9.21 -12.10
N LEU A 181 9.39 -9.18 -10.77
CA LEU A 181 10.69 -9.10 -10.11
C LEU A 181 11.46 -10.44 -10.13
N SER A 182 10.79 -11.56 -9.86
CA SER A 182 11.47 -12.87 -9.75
C SER A 182 11.61 -13.64 -11.06
N GLY A 183 10.78 -13.32 -12.06
CA GLY A 183 10.66 -14.07 -13.31
C GLY A 183 9.88 -15.39 -13.20
N THR A 184 9.30 -15.71 -12.03
CA THR A 184 8.50 -16.93 -11.80
C THR A 184 7.13 -16.62 -11.23
N TRP A 185 6.09 -17.26 -11.78
CA TRP A 185 4.71 -17.12 -11.32
C TRP A 185 4.51 -17.66 -9.90
N LEU A 186 5.34 -18.63 -9.45
CA LEU A 186 5.37 -19.15 -8.08
C LEU A 186 5.56 -18.05 -7.03
N SER A 187 6.34 -17.01 -7.34
CA SER A 187 6.51 -15.87 -6.44
C SER A 187 5.22 -15.06 -6.28
N GLY A 188 4.45 -14.88 -7.36
CA GLY A 188 3.16 -14.22 -7.28
C GLY A 188 2.21 -15.01 -6.39
N LEU A 189 2.19 -16.33 -6.55
CA LEU A 189 1.37 -17.24 -5.75
C LEU A 189 1.70 -17.10 -4.26
N LEU A 190 2.99 -17.18 -3.89
CA LEU A 190 3.42 -17.01 -2.51
C LEU A 190 3.08 -15.61 -1.94
N ALA A 191 3.25 -14.55 -2.73
CA ALA A 191 2.88 -13.20 -2.31
C ALA A 191 1.37 -13.08 -2.02
N ALA A 192 0.52 -13.68 -2.86
CA ALA A 192 -0.92 -13.66 -2.67
C ALA A 192 -1.36 -14.50 -1.45
N PHE A 193 -0.74 -15.66 -1.21
CA PHE A 193 -1.01 -16.46 0.00
C PHE A 193 -0.61 -15.72 1.28
N TRP A 194 0.54 -15.04 1.28
CA TRP A 194 0.92 -14.19 2.42
C TRP A 194 -0.03 -13.01 2.62
N TYR A 195 -0.52 -12.42 1.53
CA TYR A 195 -1.51 -11.35 1.59
C TYR A 195 -2.80 -11.80 2.27
N VAL A 196 -3.33 -12.97 1.89
CA VAL A 196 -4.59 -13.52 2.44
C VAL A 196 -4.40 -14.01 3.88
N THR A 197 -3.28 -14.68 4.20
CA THR A 197 -3.03 -15.20 5.56
C THR A 197 -2.78 -14.10 6.58
N ASN A 198 -2.19 -12.98 6.18
CA ASN A 198 -1.94 -11.82 7.05
C ASN A 198 -3.00 -10.72 6.87
N ARG A 199 -4.24 -11.07 6.48
CA ARG A 199 -5.33 -10.12 6.16
C ARG A 199 -5.52 -8.97 7.15
N ILE A 200 -5.37 -9.26 8.45
CA ILE A 200 -5.53 -8.30 9.56
C ILE A 200 -4.58 -7.09 9.39
N ASP A 201 -3.40 -7.34 8.84
CA ASP A 201 -2.36 -6.34 8.67
C ASP A 201 -2.19 -5.88 7.23
N THR A 202 -2.76 -6.58 6.24
CA THR A 202 -2.63 -6.25 4.80
C THR A 202 -3.85 -5.52 4.21
N THR A 203 -5.04 -5.62 4.83
CA THR A 203 -6.24 -4.93 4.33
C THR A 203 -7.18 -4.48 5.44
N ARG A 204 -7.94 -3.40 5.18
CA ARG A 204 -9.01 -2.89 6.06
C ARG A 204 -10.41 -3.18 5.54
N VAL A 205 -10.50 -3.81 4.37
CA VAL A 205 -11.77 -4.02 3.67
C VAL A 205 -12.78 -4.80 4.49
N GLU A 206 -12.31 -5.67 5.40
CA GLU A 206 -13.16 -6.42 6.33
C GLU A 206 -13.99 -5.53 7.27
N PHE A 207 -13.38 -4.50 7.86
CA PHE A 207 -14.02 -3.70 8.92
C PHE A 207 -14.62 -2.40 8.41
N THR A 208 -14.03 -1.83 7.35
CA THR A 208 -14.41 -0.52 6.83
C THR A 208 -14.35 -0.54 5.31
N ILE A 209 -15.36 -1.13 4.68
CA ILE A 209 -15.37 -1.47 3.24
C ILE A 209 -15.14 -0.22 2.35
N PRO A 210 -15.96 0.84 2.40
CA PRO A 210 -15.84 1.97 1.47
C PRO A 210 -14.85 3.07 1.92
N LEU A 211 -13.74 2.71 2.57
CA LEU A 211 -12.67 3.68 2.82
C LEU A 211 -12.01 4.11 1.49
N ARG A 212 -11.57 5.37 1.41
CA ARG A 212 -10.88 5.93 0.22
C ARG A 212 -9.61 5.14 -0.15
N GLU A 213 -8.92 4.62 0.85
CA GLU A 213 -7.75 3.77 0.72
C GLU A 213 -8.08 2.48 -0.04
N ASN A 214 -9.21 1.84 0.28
CA ASN A 214 -9.63 0.61 -0.37
C ASN A 214 -9.98 0.82 -1.85
N TRP A 215 -10.40 2.03 -2.22
CA TRP A 215 -10.55 2.46 -3.61
C TRP A 215 -9.21 2.71 -4.30
N ALA A 216 -8.25 3.31 -3.61
CA ALA A 216 -7.05 3.85 -4.25
C ALA A 216 -5.87 2.86 -4.33
N LEU A 217 -5.63 2.07 -3.27
CA LEU A 217 -4.53 1.10 -3.21
C LEU A 217 -4.47 0.11 -4.39
N PRO A 218 -5.60 -0.37 -4.95
CA PRO A 218 -5.60 -1.21 -6.15
C PRO A 218 -4.96 -0.51 -7.36
N PHE A 219 -5.29 0.75 -7.61
CA PHE A 219 -4.68 1.55 -8.67
C PHE A 219 -3.20 1.84 -8.39
N PHE A 220 -2.84 2.07 -7.13
CA PHE A 220 -1.45 2.24 -6.73
C PHE A 220 -0.61 0.97 -6.95
N ALA A 221 -1.15 -0.22 -6.69
CA ALA A 221 -0.44 -1.47 -7.00
C ALA A 221 -0.23 -1.68 -8.50
N ILE A 222 -1.25 -1.35 -9.32
CA ILE A 222 -1.09 -1.37 -10.78
C ILE A 222 0.03 -0.40 -11.20
N GLN A 223 0.07 0.79 -10.59
CA GLN A 223 1.11 1.78 -10.85
C GLN A 223 2.50 1.24 -10.50
N ILE A 224 2.69 0.62 -9.32
CA ILE A 224 3.95 -0.01 -8.91
C ILE A 224 4.34 -1.13 -9.90
N ALA A 225 3.40 -1.98 -10.30
CA ALA A 225 3.64 -3.05 -11.26
C ALA A 225 4.09 -2.50 -12.63
N ALA A 226 3.41 -1.46 -13.11
CA ALA A 226 3.70 -0.82 -14.39
C ALA A 226 5.05 -0.09 -14.35
N ILE A 227 5.38 0.61 -13.26
CA ILE A 227 6.70 1.23 -13.06
C ILE A 227 7.78 0.14 -13.03
N THR A 228 7.57 -0.93 -12.26
CA THR A 228 8.50 -2.07 -12.18
C THR A 228 8.78 -2.65 -13.57
N TYR A 229 7.77 -2.76 -14.44
CA TYR A 229 7.96 -3.19 -15.82
C TYR A 229 8.68 -2.13 -16.68
N PHE A 230 8.31 -0.85 -16.55
CA PHE A 230 8.93 0.27 -17.28
C PHE A 230 10.42 0.42 -16.97
N LEU A 231 10.87 0.10 -15.76
CA LEU A 231 12.26 0.23 -15.36
C LEU A 231 13.19 -0.81 -16.00
N ARG A 232 12.66 -1.92 -16.51
CA ARG A 232 13.45 -2.97 -17.18
C ARG A 232 14.30 -2.43 -18.35
N PRO A 233 15.52 -2.95 -18.55
CA PRO A 233 16.35 -2.56 -19.69
C PRO A 233 15.74 -3.07 -21.01
N ASN A 234 15.93 -2.30 -22.09
CA ASN A 234 15.62 -2.69 -23.48
C ASN A 234 14.15 -3.07 -23.74
N LEU A 235 13.22 -2.15 -23.49
CA LEU A 235 11.81 -2.31 -23.86
C LEU A 235 11.59 -1.99 -25.34
N GLN A 236 10.65 -2.70 -25.98
CA GLN A 236 10.17 -2.31 -27.31
C GLN A 236 9.41 -0.97 -27.21
N PRO A 237 9.50 -0.09 -28.21
CA PRO A 237 8.94 1.26 -28.15
C PRO A 237 7.41 1.27 -27.97
N LEU A 238 6.70 0.30 -28.56
CA LEU A 238 5.24 0.15 -28.35
C LEU A 238 4.93 -0.23 -26.90
N SER A 239 5.65 -1.23 -26.37
CA SER A 239 5.50 -1.69 -24.98
C SER A 239 5.79 -0.57 -23.99
N GLU A 240 6.81 0.23 -24.26
CA GLU A 240 7.17 1.39 -23.44
C GLU A 240 6.04 2.43 -23.40
N ARG A 241 5.47 2.79 -24.56
CA ARG A 241 4.34 3.73 -24.63
C ARG A 241 3.09 3.22 -23.92
N LEU A 242 2.75 1.95 -24.11
CA LEU A 242 1.61 1.32 -23.43
C LEU A 242 1.81 1.29 -21.91
N THR A 243 3.05 1.04 -21.46
CA THR A 243 3.37 1.05 -20.03
C THR A 243 3.29 2.46 -19.46
N LEU A 244 3.82 3.47 -20.15
CA LEU A 244 3.68 4.87 -19.74
C LEU A 244 2.22 5.31 -19.66
N LEU A 245 1.37 4.88 -20.61
CA LEU A 245 -0.07 5.11 -20.56
C LEU A 245 -0.70 4.44 -19.34
N ALA A 246 -0.33 3.18 -19.05
CA ALA A 246 -0.81 2.47 -17.86
C ALA A 246 -0.38 3.18 -16.56
N ILE A 247 0.86 3.67 -16.49
CA ILE A 247 1.35 4.46 -15.35
C ILE A 247 0.54 5.75 -15.23
N PHE A 248 0.28 6.46 -16.33
CA PHE A 248 -0.51 7.69 -16.30
C PHE A 248 -1.95 7.45 -15.81
N ILE A 249 -2.65 6.47 -16.40
CA ILE A 249 -4.04 6.15 -16.02
C ILE A 249 -4.12 5.71 -14.55
N SER A 250 -3.24 4.79 -14.12
CA SER A 250 -3.23 4.31 -12.74
C SER A 250 -2.88 5.42 -11.74
N THR A 251 -1.93 6.30 -12.05
CA THR A 251 -1.59 7.47 -11.22
C THR A 251 -2.77 8.43 -11.11
N PHE A 252 -3.45 8.70 -12.24
CA PHE A 252 -4.61 9.57 -12.28
C PHE A 252 -5.77 9.02 -11.43
N LEU A 253 -6.12 7.74 -11.61
CA LEU A 253 -7.19 7.10 -10.83
C LEU A 253 -6.86 7.01 -9.34
N PHE A 254 -5.60 6.70 -9.01
CA PHE A 254 -5.09 6.73 -7.64
C PHE A 254 -5.26 8.11 -7.00
N SER A 255 -4.83 9.17 -7.69
CA SER A 255 -4.95 10.54 -7.19
C SER A 255 -6.39 11.03 -7.11
N LEU A 256 -7.26 10.60 -8.02
CA LEU A 256 -8.68 10.95 -8.01
C LEU A 256 -9.42 10.29 -6.84
N THR A 257 -9.12 9.04 -6.51
CA THR A 257 -9.90 8.27 -5.53
C THR A 257 -9.50 8.50 -4.07
N TRP A 258 -8.34 9.13 -3.80
CA TRP A 258 -7.85 9.36 -2.45
C TRP A 258 -7.35 10.78 -2.20
N GLN A 259 -7.89 11.42 -1.17
CA GLN A 259 -7.57 12.80 -0.80
C GLN A 259 -6.12 13.01 -0.34
N PHE A 260 -5.50 11.99 0.26
CA PHE A 260 -4.13 12.08 0.80
C PHE A 260 -3.06 11.54 -0.17
N ASN A 261 -3.43 11.33 -1.44
CA ASN A 261 -2.54 10.75 -2.45
C ASN A 261 -1.20 11.51 -2.59
N GLN A 262 -1.20 12.83 -2.39
CA GLN A 262 -0.01 13.68 -2.49
C GLN A 262 1.14 13.26 -1.58
N PHE A 263 0.84 12.71 -0.39
CA PHE A 263 1.88 12.25 0.53
C PHE A 263 2.49 10.94 0.05
N MET A 264 1.67 10.02 -0.46
CA MET A 264 2.15 8.75 -1.02
C MET A 264 3.01 8.98 -2.27
N MET A 265 2.53 9.86 -3.15
CA MET A 265 3.27 10.25 -4.35
C MET A 265 4.56 11.01 -4.03
N LEU A 266 4.61 11.77 -2.92
CA LEU A 266 5.85 12.37 -2.40
C LEU A 266 6.83 11.30 -1.93
N MET A 267 6.39 10.26 -1.22
CA MET A 267 7.26 9.14 -0.86
C MET A 267 7.82 8.46 -2.11
N GLN A 268 6.99 8.23 -3.13
CA GLN A 268 7.44 7.69 -4.41
C GLN A 268 8.42 8.63 -5.13
N ALA A 269 8.19 9.94 -5.11
CA ALA A 269 9.12 10.92 -5.68
C ALA A 269 10.47 10.91 -4.95
N LEU A 270 10.48 10.75 -3.62
CA LEU A 270 11.69 10.57 -2.83
C LEU A 270 12.43 9.29 -3.22
N VAL A 271 11.73 8.17 -3.44
CA VAL A 271 12.35 6.93 -3.99
C VAL A 271 13.07 7.21 -5.31
N LEU A 272 12.36 7.84 -6.26
CA LEU A 272 12.93 8.15 -7.57
C LEU A 272 14.13 9.09 -7.44
N PHE A 273 14.07 10.04 -6.52
CA PHE A 273 15.14 11.00 -6.28
C PHE A 273 16.39 10.32 -5.69
N THR A 274 16.22 9.43 -4.70
CA THR A 274 17.33 8.64 -4.14
C THR A 274 17.99 7.77 -5.20
N LEU A 275 17.21 7.13 -6.07
CA LEU A 275 17.76 6.24 -7.11
C LEU A 275 18.45 6.98 -8.25
N ASP A 276 17.90 8.13 -8.67
CA ASP A 276 18.53 9.02 -9.66
C ASP A 276 19.85 9.60 -9.09
N SER A 277 19.83 9.98 -7.81
CA SER A 277 21.00 10.48 -7.05
C SER A 277 22.14 9.45 -6.94
N LEU A 278 21.83 8.16 -6.77
CA LEU A 278 22.81 7.08 -6.65
C LEU A 278 23.20 6.44 -8.00
N ASP A 279 22.74 7.00 -9.12
CA ASP A 279 22.96 6.46 -10.47
C ASP A 279 22.50 4.99 -10.64
N MET A 280 21.46 4.59 -9.91
CA MET A 280 20.86 3.26 -9.98
C MET A 280 19.66 3.20 -10.95
N LEU A 281 19.27 4.35 -11.50
CA LEU A 281 18.12 4.51 -12.39
C LEU A 281 18.50 5.37 -13.61
N PRO A 282 18.01 5.04 -14.82
CA PRO A 282 18.19 5.93 -15.97
C PRO A 282 17.44 7.25 -15.78
N ALA A 283 18.17 8.38 -15.81
CA ALA A 283 17.61 9.72 -15.59
C ALA A 283 16.46 10.09 -16.55
N VAL A 284 16.47 9.58 -17.78
CA VAL A 284 15.39 9.80 -18.75
C VAL A 284 14.08 9.17 -18.26
N LYS A 285 14.13 7.93 -17.76
CA LYS A 285 12.97 7.23 -17.20
C LYS A 285 12.44 7.95 -15.96
N ALA A 286 13.33 8.39 -15.06
CA ALA A 286 12.96 9.18 -13.89
C ALA A 286 12.22 10.48 -14.26
N THR A 287 12.68 11.17 -15.31
CA THR A 287 12.02 12.39 -15.83
C THR A 287 10.57 12.15 -16.25
N TRP A 288 10.34 11.07 -17.01
CA TRP A 288 9.00 10.71 -17.46
C TRP A 288 8.07 10.45 -16.29
N LEU A 289 8.56 9.77 -15.25
CA LEU A 289 7.79 9.50 -14.05
C LEU A 289 7.41 10.78 -13.31
N TYR A 290 8.35 11.70 -13.05
CA TYR A 290 8.03 13.00 -12.44
C TYR A 290 7.03 13.80 -13.27
N GLY A 291 7.19 13.80 -14.60
CA GLY A 291 6.24 14.45 -15.52
C GLY A 291 4.83 13.88 -15.39
N ILE A 292 4.69 12.55 -15.38
CA ILE A 292 3.40 11.88 -15.23
C ILE A 292 2.74 12.23 -13.89
N GLN A 293 3.48 12.22 -12.78
CA GLN A 293 2.94 12.59 -11.47
C GLN A 293 2.40 14.02 -11.48
N MET A 294 3.16 14.96 -12.04
CA MET A 294 2.77 16.37 -12.15
C MET A 294 1.54 16.58 -13.02
N THR A 295 1.52 15.99 -14.22
CA THR A 295 0.39 16.12 -15.14
C THR A 295 -0.87 15.45 -14.59
N GLY A 296 -0.74 14.29 -13.94
CA GLY A 296 -1.86 13.60 -13.30
C GLY A 296 -2.50 14.42 -12.18
N LEU A 297 -1.70 15.03 -11.31
CA LEU A 297 -2.20 15.90 -10.24
C LEU A 297 -2.83 17.18 -10.76
N LEU A 298 -2.27 17.77 -11.81
CA LEU A 298 -2.86 18.94 -12.45
C LEU A 298 -4.24 18.60 -13.03
N LEU A 299 -4.39 17.44 -13.68
CA LEU A 299 -5.67 16.99 -14.20
C LEU A 299 -6.69 16.75 -13.08
N VAL A 300 -6.28 16.12 -11.97
CA VAL A 300 -7.13 15.93 -10.78
C VAL A 300 -7.54 17.28 -10.19
N CYS A 301 -6.62 18.25 -10.11
CA CYS A 301 -6.91 19.60 -9.64
C CYS A 301 -7.99 20.28 -10.49
N ILE A 302 -7.91 20.17 -11.82
CA ILE A 302 -8.94 20.69 -12.74
C ILE A 302 -10.29 20.01 -12.48
N LEU A 303 -10.32 18.69 -12.34
CA LEU A 303 -11.55 17.95 -12.08
C LEU A 303 -12.15 18.29 -10.72
N GLN A 304 -11.33 18.57 -9.71
CA GLN A 304 -11.71 18.97 -8.36
C GLN A 304 -11.94 20.48 -8.20
N PHE A 305 -12.39 21.15 -9.26
CA PHE A 305 -12.76 22.58 -9.23
C PHE A 305 -11.62 23.48 -8.73
N PHE A 306 -10.39 23.24 -9.22
CA PHE A 306 -9.19 23.97 -8.84
C PHE A 306 -8.95 23.96 -7.33
N ASN A 307 -9.01 22.77 -6.72
CA ASN A 307 -8.71 22.59 -5.31
C ASN A 307 -7.28 23.08 -5.01
N SER A 308 -7.21 24.21 -4.32
CA SER A 308 -5.96 24.92 -4.02
C SER A 308 -5.02 24.12 -3.12
N MET A 309 -5.55 23.16 -2.34
CA MET A 309 -4.74 22.28 -1.49
C MET A 309 -3.81 21.38 -2.31
N ILE A 310 -4.27 20.87 -3.46
CA ILE A 310 -3.45 20.03 -4.34
C ILE A 310 -2.33 20.87 -4.97
N LEU A 311 -2.65 22.09 -5.40
CA LEU A 311 -1.68 22.98 -6.04
C LEU A 311 -0.60 23.46 -5.04
N GLY A 312 -0.99 23.68 -3.78
CA GLY A 312 -0.08 24.02 -2.67
C GLY A 312 0.72 22.85 -2.09
N SER A 313 0.56 21.63 -2.64
CA SER A 313 1.19 20.42 -2.12
C SER A 313 2.72 20.46 -2.20
N LEU A 314 3.36 19.86 -1.20
CA LEU A 314 4.82 19.73 -1.15
C LEU A 314 5.35 18.92 -2.34
N LEU A 315 4.57 17.98 -2.85
CA LEU A 315 4.90 17.15 -4.00
C LEU A 315 5.13 17.95 -5.29
N ILE A 316 4.23 18.88 -5.60
CA ILE A 316 4.37 19.73 -6.80
C ILE A 316 5.64 20.55 -6.72
N SER A 317 5.89 21.16 -5.55
CA SER A 317 7.10 21.94 -5.31
C SER A 317 8.36 21.08 -5.38
N PHE A 318 8.32 19.85 -4.84
CA PHE A 318 9.44 18.91 -4.84
C PHE A 318 9.79 18.45 -6.25
N ASN A 319 8.82 17.95 -7.01
CA ASN A 319 9.02 17.48 -8.38
C ASN A 319 9.55 18.60 -9.29
N LEU A 320 9.00 19.82 -9.17
CA LEU A 320 9.49 20.98 -9.91
C LEU A 320 10.94 21.32 -9.52
N SER A 321 11.27 21.24 -8.23
CA SER A 321 12.63 21.48 -7.73
C SER A 321 13.64 20.48 -8.27
N VAL A 322 13.32 19.18 -8.27
CA VAL A 322 14.19 18.14 -8.84
C VAL A 322 14.45 18.42 -10.33
N LEU A 323 13.40 18.73 -11.10
CA LEU A 323 13.54 19.01 -12.53
C LEU A 323 14.38 20.26 -12.82
N ILE A 324 14.23 21.33 -12.03
CA ILE A 324 15.04 22.56 -12.13
C ILE A 324 16.49 22.29 -11.71
N ALA A 325 16.70 21.71 -10.53
CA ALA A 325 18.03 21.45 -9.99
C ALA A 325 18.87 20.58 -10.94
N ARG A 326 18.24 19.60 -11.59
CA ARG A 326 18.90 18.75 -12.58
C ARG A 326 19.28 19.49 -13.86
N LYS A 327 18.50 20.48 -14.31
CA LYS A 327 18.88 21.35 -15.44
C LYS A 327 20.08 22.24 -15.09
N LEU A 328 20.15 22.69 -13.84
CA LEU A 328 21.22 23.56 -13.34
C LEU A 328 22.53 22.79 -13.07
N GLN A 329 22.47 21.58 -12.52
CA GLN A 329 23.63 20.82 -12.09
C GLN A 329 23.95 19.65 -13.03
N LYS A 330 24.50 19.95 -14.21
CA LYS A 330 24.83 18.93 -15.24
C LYS A 330 26.06 18.07 -14.93
N ASN A 331 26.94 18.52 -14.01
CA ASN A 331 28.26 17.90 -13.75
C ASN A 331 28.35 17.12 -12.41
N LEU A 332 27.23 16.53 -11.96
CA LEU A 332 27.15 15.78 -10.71
C LEU A 332 27.95 14.46 -10.72
N LYS A 333 28.13 13.87 -11.91
CA LYS A 333 28.71 12.52 -12.07
C LYS A 333 30.23 12.46 -12.24
N THR A 334 30.91 13.61 -12.17
CA THR A 334 32.35 13.71 -12.46
C THR A 334 33.17 14.04 -11.20
N GLY A 335 34.22 13.29 -10.92
CA GLY A 335 35.20 13.60 -9.86
C GLY A 335 35.60 12.39 -9.01
N SER A 336 36.49 12.61 -8.04
CA SER A 336 36.82 11.63 -6.99
C SER A 336 35.61 11.34 -6.08
N PHE A 337 35.66 10.22 -5.35
CA PHE A 337 34.59 9.80 -4.44
C PHE A 337 34.09 10.92 -3.50
N LEU A 338 35.02 11.61 -2.81
CA LEU A 338 34.68 12.71 -1.90
C LEU A 338 34.06 13.91 -2.62
N ASN A 339 34.57 14.26 -3.81
CA ASN A 339 34.02 15.36 -4.60
C ASN A 339 32.60 15.02 -5.07
N ARG A 340 32.35 13.76 -5.47
CA ARG A 340 31.02 13.31 -5.87
C ARG A 340 30.06 13.27 -4.70
N LEU A 341 30.49 12.81 -3.53
CA LEU A 341 29.70 12.85 -2.31
C LEU A 341 29.36 14.31 -1.93
N GLY A 342 30.32 15.22 -1.98
CA GLY A 342 30.09 16.65 -1.73
C GLY A 342 29.10 17.27 -2.72
N LYS A 343 29.25 16.96 -4.02
CA LYS A 343 28.29 17.38 -5.06
C LYS A 343 26.90 16.82 -4.84
N LEU A 344 26.79 15.57 -4.38
CA LEU A 344 25.51 14.92 -4.06
C LEU A 344 24.83 15.61 -2.86
N LEU A 345 25.58 15.88 -1.79
CA LEU A 345 25.08 16.61 -0.62
C LEU A 345 24.63 18.03 -1.01
N LEU A 346 25.39 18.70 -1.88
CA LEU A 346 25.00 20.00 -2.43
C LEU A 346 23.74 19.90 -3.30
N HIS A 347 23.58 18.84 -4.09
CA HIS A 347 22.37 18.59 -4.88
C HIS A 347 21.15 18.39 -3.98
N LEU A 348 21.27 17.54 -2.96
CA LEU A 348 20.22 17.30 -1.96
C LEU A 348 19.82 18.60 -1.25
N PHE A 349 20.81 19.38 -0.80
CA PHE A 349 20.57 20.65 -0.15
C PHE A 349 19.87 21.66 -1.08
N ALA A 350 20.35 21.78 -2.33
CA ALA A 350 19.76 22.66 -3.33
C ALA A 350 18.30 22.29 -3.64
N VAL A 351 18.00 20.99 -3.82
CA VAL A 351 16.63 20.51 -4.05
C VAL A 351 15.72 20.81 -2.86
N LEU A 352 16.18 20.58 -1.63
CA LEU A 352 15.41 20.86 -0.42
C LEU A 352 15.11 22.36 -0.26
N CYS A 353 16.13 23.22 -0.40
CA CYS A 353 15.96 24.66 -0.33
C CYS A 353 15.01 25.19 -1.41
N LEU A 354 15.17 24.72 -2.65
CA LEU A 354 14.30 25.10 -3.76
C LEU A 354 12.85 24.62 -3.54
N THR A 355 12.68 23.43 -2.97
CA THR A 355 11.35 22.87 -2.66
C THR A 355 10.62 23.74 -1.64
N LEU A 356 11.28 24.10 -0.54
CA LEU A 356 10.71 24.96 0.49
C LEU A 356 10.43 26.37 -0.05
N PHE A 357 11.35 26.92 -0.84
CA PHE A 357 11.18 28.23 -1.47
C PHE A 357 9.96 28.26 -2.41
N LEU A 358 9.87 27.30 -3.34
CA LEU A 358 8.74 27.19 -4.26
C LEU A 358 7.43 26.93 -3.52
N ASN A 359 7.43 26.07 -2.50
CA ASN A 359 6.23 25.79 -1.70
C ASN A 359 5.72 27.05 -1.00
N ASN A 360 6.62 27.84 -0.39
CA ASN A 360 6.27 29.10 0.25
C ASN A 360 5.75 30.14 -0.74
N ILE A 361 6.32 30.23 -1.95
CA ILE A 361 5.82 31.11 -3.01
C ILE A 361 4.41 30.72 -3.43
N ILE A 362 4.19 29.43 -3.72
CA ILE A 362 2.89 28.93 -4.17
C ILE A 362 1.83 29.16 -3.09
N LYS A 363 2.15 28.87 -1.83
CA LYS A 363 1.24 29.11 -0.70
C LYS A 363 0.90 30.59 -0.52
N LYS A 364 1.87 31.48 -0.69
CA LYS A 364 1.66 32.94 -0.63
C LYS A 364 0.81 33.43 -1.80
N LEU A 365 1.04 32.91 -3.01
CA LEU A 365 0.28 33.28 -4.21
C LEU A 365 -1.20 32.85 -4.11
N LEU A 366 -1.45 31.69 -3.51
CA LEU A 366 -2.80 31.10 -3.36
C LEU A 366 -3.47 31.45 -2.02
N ASN A 367 -2.84 32.28 -1.16
CA ASN A 367 -3.30 32.62 0.19
C ASN A 367 -3.69 31.39 1.05
N LEU A 368 -2.87 30.33 1.00
CA LEU A 368 -3.16 29.08 1.71
C LEU A 368 -2.61 29.11 3.14
N LYS A 369 -3.51 28.94 4.12
CA LYS A 369 -3.17 28.72 5.55
C LYS A 369 -3.28 27.23 5.98
N SER A 370 -3.67 26.33 5.07
CA SER A 370 -4.26 25.02 5.41
C SER A 370 -3.31 23.99 6.02
N ASP A 371 -2.01 24.04 5.72
CA ASP A 371 -1.10 22.92 6.04
C ASP A 371 -0.34 23.09 7.35
N GLU A 372 -0.49 24.24 8.03
CA GLU A 372 0.23 24.47 9.29
C GLU A 372 -0.06 23.38 10.32
N HIS A 373 -1.29 22.88 10.37
CA HIS A 373 -1.69 21.84 11.31
C HIS A 373 -0.96 20.50 11.08
N ILE A 374 -0.66 20.13 9.83
CA ILE A 374 0.07 18.89 9.52
C ILE A 374 1.53 19.01 9.95
N PHE A 375 2.17 20.15 9.66
CA PHE A 375 3.55 20.39 10.08
C PHE A 375 3.68 20.53 11.60
N LYS A 376 2.72 21.17 12.26
CA LYS A 376 2.65 21.24 13.73
C LYS A 376 2.42 19.87 14.35
N PHE A 377 1.56 19.05 13.75
CA PHE A 377 1.37 17.65 14.16
C PHE A 377 2.67 16.85 14.03
N LEU A 378 3.36 16.90 12.88
CA LEU A 378 4.63 16.19 12.68
C LEU A 378 5.69 16.67 13.68
N LYS A 379 5.81 17.99 13.90
CA LYS A 379 6.74 18.57 14.87
C LYS A 379 6.48 18.05 16.28
N ALA A 380 5.22 18.00 16.71
CA ALA A 380 4.84 17.49 18.02
C ALA A 380 5.02 15.96 18.12
N LYS A 381 4.67 15.21 17.08
CA LYS A 381 4.80 13.75 17.01
C LYS A 381 6.24 13.28 17.18
N PHE A 382 7.21 13.99 16.61
CA PHE A 382 8.63 13.67 16.74
C PHE A 382 9.32 14.37 17.92
N GLY A 383 8.56 15.05 18.80
CA GLY A 383 9.12 15.69 19.99
C GLY A 383 9.95 16.96 19.71
N PHE A 384 9.89 17.52 18.51
CA PHE A 384 10.59 18.76 18.14
C PHE A 384 9.87 20.05 18.60
N GLY A 385 8.83 19.93 19.42
CA GLY A 385 8.17 21.04 20.11
C GLY A 385 6.74 20.69 20.58
N ALA A 386 6.33 21.24 21.71
CA ALA A 386 4.96 21.08 22.21
C ALA A 386 3.97 21.89 21.34
N THR A 387 2.86 21.26 20.95
CA THR A 387 1.75 21.94 20.26
C THR A 387 0.61 22.23 21.24
N ARG A 388 0.11 23.47 21.21
CA ARG A 388 -1.10 23.85 21.95
C ARG A 388 -2.37 23.74 21.08
N ASP A 389 -2.21 23.39 19.80
CA ASP A 389 -3.32 23.28 18.87
C ASP A 389 -4.15 22.02 19.16
N PHE A 390 -5.46 22.22 19.33
CA PHE A 390 -6.41 21.14 19.63
C PHE A 390 -6.36 20.03 18.57
N ASP A 391 -6.38 20.40 17.28
CA ASP A 391 -6.40 19.43 16.18
C ASP A 391 -5.16 18.53 16.17
N ALA A 392 -3.98 19.10 16.44
CA ALA A 392 -2.74 18.34 16.50
C ALA A 392 -2.73 17.39 17.72
N ASN A 393 -3.24 17.83 18.87
CA ASN A 393 -3.35 17.00 20.06
C ASN A 393 -4.39 15.88 19.90
N LEU A 394 -5.48 16.15 19.17
CA LEU A 394 -6.48 15.14 18.83
C LEU A 394 -5.84 13.99 18.04
N TYR A 395 -5.04 14.31 17.01
CA TYR A 395 -4.34 13.28 16.24
C TYR A 395 -3.28 12.52 17.05
N LEU A 396 -2.62 13.17 18.02
CA LEU A 396 -1.65 12.49 18.89
C LEU A 396 -2.29 11.50 19.87
N CYS A 397 -3.56 11.72 20.22
CA CYS A 397 -4.32 10.82 21.10
C CYS A 397 -4.93 9.63 20.36
N GLU A 398 -5.05 9.71 19.03
CA GLU A 398 -5.69 8.69 18.21
C GLU A 398 -4.71 7.55 17.89
N GLU A 399 -5.05 6.31 18.28
CA GLU A 399 -4.21 5.12 18.10
C GLU A 399 -3.81 4.89 16.64
N ALA A 400 -4.68 5.24 15.69
CA ALA A 400 -4.41 5.13 14.26
C ALA A 400 -3.15 5.93 13.83
N PHE A 401 -2.80 6.98 14.55
CA PHE A 401 -1.59 7.79 14.32
C PHE A 401 -0.45 7.48 15.29
N GLY A 402 -0.63 6.50 16.18
CA GLY A 402 0.40 5.99 17.07
C GLY A 402 1.50 5.20 16.34
N LEU A 403 2.48 4.76 17.12
CA LEU A 403 3.54 3.86 16.66
C LEU A 403 2.97 2.47 16.36
N LEU A 404 3.66 1.72 15.51
CA LEU A 404 3.24 0.35 15.19
C LEU A 404 3.36 -0.57 16.43
N PRO A 405 2.29 -1.27 16.85
CA PRO A 405 2.36 -2.15 18.00
C PRO A 405 3.21 -3.41 17.72
N PHE A 406 4.01 -3.82 18.70
CA PHE A 406 4.94 -4.94 18.57
C PHE A 406 4.26 -6.29 18.27
N ASN A 407 2.99 -6.44 18.64
CA ASN A 407 2.17 -7.62 18.32
C ASN A 407 2.09 -7.88 16.80
N THR A 408 2.24 -6.85 15.98
CA THR A 408 2.22 -6.95 14.52
C THR A 408 3.39 -7.81 14.02
N PHE A 409 4.57 -7.66 14.60
CA PHE A 409 5.73 -8.48 14.25
C PHE A 409 5.56 -9.94 14.68
N GLY A 410 4.87 -10.20 15.80
CA GLY A 410 4.50 -11.54 16.22
C GLY A 410 3.61 -12.23 15.19
N ARG A 411 2.49 -11.59 14.81
CA ARG A 411 1.56 -12.14 13.80
C ARG A 411 2.24 -12.41 12.45
N LEU A 412 3.08 -11.49 12.00
CA LEU A 412 3.83 -11.63 10.73
C LEU A 412 4.94 -12.70 10.82
N SER A 413 5.50 -12.92 12.00
CA SER A 413 6.47 -14.00 12.26
C SER A 413 5.79 -15.37 12.23
N ASP A 414 4.56 -15.48 12.74
CA ASP A 414 3.83 -16.75 12.77
C ASP A 414 3.52 -17.31 11.36
N THR A 415 3.49 -16.45 10.34
CA THR A 415 3.33 -16.83 8.92
C THR A 415 4.65 -16.93 8.16
N LEU A 416 5.79 -16.85 8.87
CA LEU A 416 7.16 -16.82 8.35
C LEU A 416 7.49 -15.61 7.45
N LEU A 417 6.52 -14.71 7.24
CA LEU A 417 6.67 -13.56 6.35
C LEU A 417 7.73 -12.60 6.86
N PHE A 418 7.72 -12.29 8.16
CA PHE A 418 8.69 -11.35 8.74
C PHE A 418 10.12 -11.86 8.62
N TYR A 419 10.37 -13.15 8.92
CA TYR A 419 11.69 -13.75 8.79
C TYR A 419 12.20 -13.74 7.34
N ALA A 420 11.34 -14.15 6.40
CA ALA A 420 11.67 -14.11 4.98
C ALA A 420 11.97 -12.68 4.49
N TYR A 421 11.18 -11.70 4.95
CA TYR A 421 11.37 -10.30 4.61
C TYR A 421 12.70 -9.74 5.12
N ILE A 422 13.02 -9.92 6.40
CA ILE A 422 14.28 -9.42 6.97
C ILE A 422 15.48 -10.08 6.30
N PHE A 423 15.40 -11.38 6.01
CA PHE A 423 16.43 -12.09 5.25
C PHE A 423 16.65 -11.47 3.86
N VAL A 424 15.61 -11.32 3.06
CA VAL A 424 15.69 -10.72 1.72
C VAL A 424 16.14 -9.26 1.78
N LEU A 425 15.61 -8.49 2.72
CA LEU A 425 15.96 -7.08 2.92
C LEU A 425 17.45 -6.93 3.23
N SER A 426 17.99 -7.74 4.15
CA SER A 426 19.41 -7.65 4.53
C SER A 426 20.34 -7.87 3.33
N ILE A 427 20.10 -8.91 2.52
CA ILE A 427 20.93 -9.23 1.36
C ILE A 427 20.81 -8.13 0.29
N THR A 428 19.60 -7.68 0.01
CA THR A 428 19.35 -6.66 -1.02
C THR A 428 19.87 -5.28 -0.63
N VAL A 429 19.78 -4.89 0.65
CA VAL A 429 20.40 -3.66 1.17
C VAL A 429 21.92 -3.72 1.03
N MET A 430 22.55 -4.83 1.41
CA MET A 430 24.01 -4.99 1.26
C MET A 430 24.43 -4.92 -0.21
N ALA A 431 23.69 -5.55 -1.12
CA ALA A 431 23.92 -5.45 -2.55
C ALA A 431 23.74 -4.01 -3.07
N ALA A 432 22.70 -3.30 -2.63
CA ALA A 432 22.45 -1.91 -3.03
C ALA A 432 23.53 -0.95 -2.53
N LEU A 433 24.01 -1.13 -1.28
CA LEU A 433 25.12 -0.34 -0.73
C LEU A 433 26.42 -0.59 -1.50
N ALA A 434 26.72 -1.85 -1.86
CA ALA A 434 27.88 -2.18 -2.68
C ALA A 434 27.81 -1.53 -4.07
N VAL A 435 26.64 -1.55 -4.72
CA VAL A 435 26.41 -0.89 -6.02
C VAL A 435 26.52 0.63 -5.89
N ALA A 436 25.91 1.23 -4.87
CA ALA A 436 25.99 2.67 -4.64
C ALA A 436 27.43 3.12 -4.40
N PHE A 437 28.20 2.37 -3.60
CA PHE A 437 29.61 2.64 -3.35
C PHE A 437 30.46 2.51 -4.62
N HIS A 438 30.21 1.46 -5.41
CA HIS A 438 30.86 1.27 -6.70
C HIS A 438 30.55 2.44 -7.65
N ASN A 439 29.27 2.77 -7.82
CA ASN A 439 28.82 3.88 -8.65
C ASN A 439 29.52 5.18 -8.25
N LEU A 440 29.58 5.51 -6.96
CA LEU A 440 30.24 6.71 -6.44
C LEU A 440 31.76 6.71 -6.66
N SER A 441 32.41 5.54 -6.73
CA SER A 441 33.86 5.38 -6.83
C SER A 441 34.39 5.32 -8.27
N ASP A 442 33.58 4.86 -9.23
CA ASP A 442 34.07 4.41 -10.55
C ASP A 442 34.57 5.53 -11.49
N SER A 443 34.29 6.80 -11.16
CA SER A 443 34.85 7.94 -11.90
C SER A 443 36.37 8.11 -11.74
N ALA A 444 37.00 7.44 -10.76
CA ALA A 444 38.46 7.51 -10.55
C ALA A 444 39.26 6.47 -11.34
N ARG A 445 38.61 5.47 -11.97
CA ARG A 445 39.30 4.31 -12.59
C ARG A 445 39.27 4.26 -14.11
N GLN A 446 38.59 5.18 -14.77
CA GLN A 446 38.41 5.15 -16.22
C GLN A 446 39.68 5.46 -17.04
N GLN A 447 40.85 5.59 -16.39
CA GLN A 447 42.13 5.91 -17.04
C GLN A 447 43.23 4.86 -16.89
N SER A 448 42.96 3.67 -16.34
CA SER A 448 43.97 2.61 -16.28
C SER A 448 43.41 1.22 -16.59
N THR A 449 43.67 0.79 -17.83
CA THR A 449 44.05 -0.57 -18.25
C THR A 449 43.21 -1.78 -17.80
N GLY A 450 42.65 -2.47 -18.81
CA GLY A 450 42.87 -3.90 -19.10
C GLY A 450 42.68 -4.94 -17.98
N GLN A 451 41.73 -5.85 -18.22
CA GLN A 451 41.63 -7.20 -17.64
C GLN A 451 41.82 -7.34 -16.11
N MET A 452 40.70 -7.49 -15.38
CA MET A 452 40.62 -8.50 -14.32
C MET A 452 39.14 -8.75 -14.00
N GLY A 453 38.69 -10.01 -14.09
CA GLY A 453 37.32 -10.43 -13.81
C GLY A 453 36.91 -10.14 -12.36
N LYS A 454 36.34 -8.97 -12.11
CA LYS A 454 35.66 -8.64 -10.84
C LYS A 454 34.19 -8.97 -10.97
N CYS A 455 33.68 -9.75 -10.02
CA CYS A 455 32.28 -10.09 -9.88
C CYS A 455 31.46 -8.79 -9.70
N THR A 456 30.98 -8.20 -10.79
CA THR A 456 30.14 -7.01 -10.75
C THR A 456 28.76 -7.42 -10.25
N ILE A 457 28.48 -7.14 -8.98
CA ILE A 457 27.12 -7.23 -8.44
C ILE A 457 26.32 -6.14 -9.16
N ILE A 458 25.47 -6.52 -10.12
CA ILE A 458 24.60 -5.58 -10.84
C ILE A 458 23.21 -5.71 -10.23
N LEU A 459 22.78 -4.72 -9.45
CA LEU A 459 21.41 -4.65 -8.97
C LEU A 459 20.51 -4.06 -10.06
N LYS A 460 19.47 -4.79 -10.45
CA LYS A 460 18.50 -4.34 -11.44
C LYS A 460 17.75 -3.07 -10.97
N PRO A 461 17.50 -2.08 -11.85
CA PRO A 461 16.80 -0.85 -11.49
C PRO A 461 15.40 -1.09 -10.89
N GLU A 462 14.68 -2.09 -11.40
CA GLU A 462 13.36 -2.47 -10.87
C GLU A 462 13.41 -3.03 -9.44
N THR A 463 14.49 -3.75 -9.09
CA THR A 463 14.71 -4.27 -7.73
C THR A 463 15.11 -3.14 -6.79
N ALA A 464 15.96 -2.22 -7.24
CA ALA A 464 16.36 -1.04 -6.48
C ALA A 464 15.15 -0.13 -6.17
N TYR A 465 14.24 0.05 -7.13
CA TYR A 465 12.97 0.74 -6.94
C TYR A 465 12.13 0.14 -5.81
N ASN A 466 11.87 -1.16 -5.87
CA ASN A 466 11.06 -1.82 -4.85
C ASN A 466 11.77 -1.89 -3.48
N LEU A 467 13.10 -1.96 -3.44
CA LEU A 467 13.89 -1.93 -2.20
C LEU A 467 13.73 -0.59 -1.45
N ILE A 468 13.99 0.54 -2.12
CA ILE A 468 13.88 1.84 -1.45
C ILE A 468 12.42 2.12 -1.07
N HIS A 469 11.46 1.68 -1.89
CA HIS A 469 10.04 1.80 -1.58
C HIS A 469 9.63 1.04 -0.32
N THR A 470 10.08 -0.22 -0.17
CA THR A 470 9.76 -1.03 1.03
C THR A 470 10.38 -0.45 2.31
N ILE A 471 11.59 0.10 2.22
CA ILE A 471 12.27 0.77 3.35
C ILE A 471 11.49 2.02 3.78
N LEU A 472 11.12 2.87 2.81
CA LEU A 472 10.37 4.09 3.09
C LEU A 472 8.97 3.80 3.64
N PHE A 473 8.29 2.78 3.13
CA PHE A 473 7.02 2.31 3.68
C PHE A 473 7.17 1.73 5.07
N GLY A 474 8.27 1.03 5.34
CA GLY A 474 8.60 0.56 6.69
C GLY A 474 8.74 1.71 7.68
N PHE A 475 9.50 2.76 7.35
CA PHE A 475 9.60 3.94 8.21
C PHE A 475 8.25 4.64 8.43
N LEU A 476 7.44 4.74 7.37
CA LEU A 476 6.12 5.33 7.46
C LEU A 476 5.18 4.52 8.36
N ALA A 477 5.19 3.18 8.22
CA ALA A 477 4.38 2.26 9.01
C ALA A 477 4.82 2.21 10.49
N LEU A 478 6.12 2.19 10.75
CA LEU A 478 6.67 2.25 12.11
C LEU A 478 6.26 3.54 12.82
N SER A 479 6.26 4.66 12.08
CA SER A 479 5.83 5.96 12.61
C SER A 479 4.33 6.07 12.80
N THR A 480 3.51 5.50 11.90
CA THR A 480 2.06 5.68 11.87
C THR A 480 1.37 4.34 11.60
N MET A 481 0.71 3.78 12.62
CA MET A 481 0.02 2.48 12.57
C MET A 481 -0.89 2.34 11.34
N ARG A 482 -1.70 3.36 11.04
CA ARG A 482 -2.62 3.36 9.88
C ARG A 482 -1.92 3.15 8.53
N MET A 483 -0.62 3.40 8.41
CA MET A 483 0.13 3.20 7.16
C MET A 483 0.68 1.78 7.00
N LYS A 484 0.47 0.88 7.97
CA LYS A 484 0.95 -0.51 7.90
C LYS A 484 0.43 -1.28 6.69
N TYR A 485 -0.80 -1.02 6.25
CA TYR A 485 -1.44 -1.72 5.13
C TYR A 485 -0.71 -1.52 3.79
N LEU A 486 -0.04 -0.38 3.61
CA LEU A 486 0.82 -0.12 2.45
C LEU A 486 2.13 -0.90 2.54
N TRP A 487 2.70 -0.99 3.74
CA TRP A 487 3.97 -1.64 3.97
C TRP A 487 3.86 -3.15 3.92
N THR A 488 2.92 -3.75 4.63
CA THR A 488 2.76 -5.21 4.73
C THR A 488 2.38 -5.87 3.41
N SER A 489 1.53 -5.22 2.60
CA SER A 489 1.21 -5.68 1.25
C SER A 489 2.43 -5.68 0.33
N HIS A 490 3.26 -4.63 0.39
CA HIS A 490 4.53 -4.55 -0.34
C HIS A 490 5.57 -5.53 0.22
N MET A 491 5.57 -5.78 1.54
CA MET A 491 6.41 -6.76 2.22
C MET A 491 6.16 -8.18 1.68
N CYS A 492 4.90 -8.56 1.46
CA CYS A 492 4.53 -9.85 0.84
C CYS A 492 5.15 -10.02 -0.55
N VAL A 493 5.11 -8.96 -1.36
CA VAL A 493 5.69 -8.93 -2.71
C VAL A 493 7.22 -9.02 -2.65
N PHE A 494 7.85 -8.18 -1.83
CA PHE A 494 9.30 -8.07 -1.76
C PHE A 494 9.96 -9.34 -1.18
N ALA A 495 9.40 -9.90 -0.11
CA ALA A 495 9.87 -11.16 0.47
C ALA A 495 9.73 -12.31 -0.54
N SER A 496 8.59 -12.40 -1.23
CA SER A 496 8.33 -13.48 -2.19
C SER A 496 9.25 -13.40 -3.42
N PHE A 497 9.43 -12.18 -3.94
CA PHE A 497 10.41 -11.90 -4.98
C PHE A 497 11.78 -12.46 -4.59
N GLY A 498 12.23 -12.14 -3.38
CA GLY A 498 13.59 -12.46 -2.98
C GLY A 498 13.84 -13.95 -2.80
N LEU A 499 12.90 -14.67 -2.19
CA LEU A 499 12.99 -16.13 -2.06
C LEU A 499 12.92 -16.86 -3.41
N CYS A 500 12.24 -16.28 -4.40
CA CYS A 500 12.10 -16.86 -5.73
C CYS A 500 13.13 -16.32 -6.73
N SER A 501 14.02 -15.41 -6.33
CA SER A 501 15.00 -14.78 -7.21
C SER A 501 16.31 -15.57 -7.24
N PRO A 502 16.83 -15.95 -8.42
CA PRO A 502 18.13 -16.62 -8.51
C PRO A 502 19.28 -15.73 -8.04
N GLU A 503 19.16 -14.40 -8.18
CA GLU A 503 20.20 -13.43 -7.86
C GLU A 503 20.51 -13.40 -6.36
N ILE A 504 19.47 -13.51 -5.52
CA ILE A 504 19.64 -13.49 -4.06
C ILE A 504 20.33 -14.77 -3.58
N TRP A 505 19.90 -15.92 -4.10
CA TRP A 505 20.54 -17.20 -3.79
C TRP A 505 21.97 -17.28 -4.32
N GLU A 506 22.24 -16.69 -5.48
CA GLU A 506 23.59 -16.58 -6.03
C GLU A 506 24.51 -15.74 -5.13
N LEU A 507 24.06 -14.56 -4.70
CA LEU A 507 24.82 -13.70 -3.78
C LEU A 507 25.10 -14.41 -2.44
N LEU A 508 24.08 -15.08 -1.89
CA LEU A 508 24.21 -15.83 -0.64
C LEU A 508 25.20 -17.00 -0.78
N LEU A 509 25.04 -17.86 -1.78
CA LEU A 509 25.86 -19.06 -1.93
C LEU A 509 27.30 -18.73 -2.32
N LYS A 510 27.53 -17.63 -3.05
CA LYS A 510 28.87 -17.09 -3.28
C LYS A 510 29.51 -16.61 -1.97
N SER A 511 28.76 -15.92 -1.12
CA SER A 511 29.25 -15.48 0.20
C SER A 511 29.64 -16.66 1.11
N ILE A 512 28.97 -17.80 0.98
CA ILE A 512 29.20 -19.01 1.80
C ILE A 512 30.15 -20.00 1.08
N HIS A 513 30.72 -19.66 -0.09
CA HIS A 513 31.59 -20.54 -0.89
C HIS A 513 30.96 -21.90 -1.29
N LEU A 514 29.62 -22.02 -1.25
CA LEU A 514 28.87 -23.24 -1.59
C LEU A 514 28.15 -23.14 -2.94
N TYR A 515 28.68 -22.31 -3.84
CA TYR A 515 28.09 -22.00 -5.14
C TYR A 515 27.94 -23.26 -6.00
N ASN A 516 26.71 -23.60 -6.35
CA ASN A 516 26.40 -24.60 -7.36
C ASN A 516 25.09 -24.23 -8.05
N PRO A 517 25.04 -24.15 -9.39
CA PRO A 517 23.85 -23.74 -10.13
C PRO A 517 22.65 -24.67 -9.90
N LYS A 518 22.90 -25.98 -9.67
CA LYS A 518 21.83 -26.94 -9.32
C LYS A 518 21.22 -26.62 -7.95
N ARG A 519 22.03 -26.21 -6.97
CA ARG A 519 21.55 -25.85 -5.63
C ARG A 519 20.70 -24.58 -5.64
N ILE A 520 21.07 -23.58 -6.45
CA ILE A 520 20.25 -22.36 -6.65
C ILE A 520 18.87 -22.73 -7.19
N CYS A 521 18.81 -23.57 -8.23
CA CYS A 521 17.56 -24.00 -8.82
C CYS A 521 16.69 -24.75 -7.80
N ILE A 522 17.28 -25.66 -7.03
CA ILE A 522 16.58 -26.41 -5.98
C ILE A 522 16.02 -25.45 -4.91
N MET A 523 16.85 -24.59 -4.32
CA MET A 523 16.43 -23.66 -3.25
C MET A 523 15.35 -22.69 -3.71
N ARG A 524 15.47 -22.17 -4.94
CA ARG A 524 14.50 -21.24 -5.55
C ARG A 524 13.08 -21.78 -5.60
N TYR A 525 12.90 -23.09 -5.76
CA TYR A 525 11.58 -23.70 -5.83
C TYR A 525 11.20 -24.42 -4.52
N SER A 526 12.13 -25.10 -3.87
CA SER A 526 11.84 -25.85 -2.64
C SER A 526 11.44 -24.96 -1.49
N VAL A 527 12.14 -23.83 -1.26
CA VAL A 527 11.85 -22.93 -0.14
C VAL A 527 10.46 -22.29 -0.27
N PRO A 528 10.08 -21.67 -1.40
CA PRO A 528 8.72 -21.14 -1.58
C PRO A 528 7.63 -22.22 -1.49
N ILE A 529 7.86 -23.43 -2.01
CA ILE A 529 6.88 -24.53 -1.95
C ILE A 529 6.67 -25.00 -0.51
N LEU A 530 7.73 -25.18 0.27
CA LEU A 530 7.63 -25.56 1.69
C LEU A 530 6.87 -24.50 2.51
N ILE A 531 7.14 -23.22 2.26
CA ILE A 531 6.40 -22.12 2.90
C ILE A 531 4.94 -22.14 2.47
N LEU A 532 4.63 -22.31 1.18
CA LEU A 532 3.26 -22.44 0.70
C LEU A 532 2.51 -23.61 1.36
N LEU A 533 3.16 -24.78 1.49
CA LEU A 533 2.58 -25.94 2.17
C LEU A 533 2.29 -25.64 3.65
N TYR A 534 3.21 -24.97 4.34
CA TYR A 534 3.01 -24.52 5.72
C TYR A 534 1.85 -23.51 5.83
N LEU A 535 1.75 -22.54 4.92
CA LEU A 535 0.65 -21.58 4.89
C LEU A 535 -0.69 -22.26 4.62
N CYS A 536 -0.75 -23.21 3.68
CA CYS A 536 -1.94 -24.03 3.41
C CYS A 536 -2.36 -24.84 4.65
N TYR A 537 -1.40 -25.46 5.34
CA TYR A 537 -1.67 -26.18 6.60
C TYR A 537 -2.24 -25.23 7.67
N LYS A 538 -1.64 -24.06 7.85
CA LYS A 538 -2.09 -23.05 8.81
C LYS A 538 -3.48 -22.51 8.48
N LEU A 539 -3.76 -22.24 7.19
CA LEU A 539 -5.09 -21.85 6.70
C LEU A 539 -6.13 -22.93 7.00
N SER A 540 -5.81 -24.19 6.74
CA SER A 540 -6.70 -25.32 7.02
C SER A 540 -6.94 -25.51 8.53
N HIS A 541 -5.97 -25.23 9.39
CA HIS A 541 -6.14 -25.40 10.83
C HIS A 541 -6.91 -24.26 11.51
N SER A 542 -6.94 -23.06 10.91
CA SER A 542 -7.76 -21.96 11.40
C SER A 542 -9.25 -22.21 11.13
N LYS A 543 -10.08 -22.37 12.18
CA LYS A 543 -11.52 -22.68 12.05
C LYS A 543 -12.28 -21.66 11.17
N GLU A 544 -12.03 -20.36 11.35
CA GLU A 544 -12.64 -19.29 10.52
C GLU A 544 -12.10 -19.28 9.09
N GLY A 545 -10.79 -19.53 8.93
CA GLY A 545 -10.11 -19.56 7.62
C GLY A 545 -10.55 -20.74 6.77
N ARG A 546 -10.75 -21.92 7.37
CA ARG A 546 -11.17 -23.14 6.69
C ARG A 546 -12.52 -22.97 6.02
N VAL A 547 -13.54 -22.52 6.75
CA VAL A 547 -14.91 -22.41 6.22
C VAL A 547 -14.98 -21.37 5.10
N CYS A 548 -14.33 -20.21 5.27
CA CYS A 548 -14.34 -19.16 4.25
C CYS A 548 -13.54 -19.56 3.00
N TRP A 549 -12.40 -20.23 3.17
CA TRP A 549 -11.57 -20.70 2.05
C TRP A 549 -12.21 -21.87 1.31
N GLU A 550 -12.75 -22.86 2.02
CA GLU A 550 -13.46 -23.99 1.41
C GLU A 550 -14.70 -23.51 0.65
N HIS A 551 -15.46 -22.55 1.17
CA HIS A 551 -16.57 -21.95 0.44
C HIS A 551 -16.09 -21.21 -0.81
N ALA A 552 -15.03 -20.41 -0.71
CA ALA A 552 -14.48 -19.68 -1.85
C ALA A 552 -13.94 -20.62 -2.95
N VAL A 553 -13.36 -21.77 -2.58
CA VAL A 553 -12.80 -22.76 -3.51
C VAL A 553 -13.86 -23.70 -4.08
N THR A 554 -14.85 -24.13 -3.28
CA THR A 554 -15.79 -25.21 -3.64
C THR A 554 -17.21 -24.73 -3.94
N GLY A 555 -17.53 -23.47 -3.65
CA GLY A 555 -18.87 -22.89 -3.81
C GLY A 555 -19.94 -23.54 -2.92
N ARG A 556 -19.57 -24.39 -1.95
CA ARG A 556 -20.51 -25.05 -1.04
C ARG A 556 -20.70 -24.23 0.22
N SER A 557 -21.94 -23.77 0.42
CA SER A 557 -22.36 -23.07 1.63
C SER A 557 -22.55 -24.04 2.80
N GLN A 558 -21.63 -24.04 3.76
CA GLN A 558 -21.90 -24.50 5.11
C GLN A 558 -22.05 -23.27 6.00
N ALA A 559 -23.29 -23.01 6.44
CA ALA A 559 -23.56 -21.99 7.45
C ALA A 559 -22.91 -22.43 8.77
N VAL A 560 -22.03 -21.61 9.34
CA VAL A 560 -21.52 -21.82 10.69
C VAL A 560 -22.66 -21.54 11.66
N HIS A 561 -23.19 -22.58 12.30
CA HIS A 561 -24.15 -22.39 13.39
C HIS A 561 -23.43 -21.74 14.58
N ARG A 562 -24.02 -20.65 15.09
CA ARG A 562 -23.53 -19.82 16.21
C ARG A 562 -23.21 -20.58 17.51
N LYS A 563 -23.56 -21.87 17.61
CA LYS A 563 -23.27 -22.70 18.78
C LYS A 563 -21.80 -23.16 18.86
N ASP A 564 -21.03 -23.03 17.79
CA ASP A 564 -19.63 -23.48 17.72
C ASP A 564 -18.60 -22.35 17.92
N LEU A 565 -19.06 -21.13 18.19
CA LEU A 565 -18.24 -19.95 18.47
C LEU A 565 -18.32 -19.62 19.96
N ASP A 566 -17.30 -20.02 20.72
CA ASP A 566 -17.09 -19.57 22.09
C ASP A 566 -16.72 -18.07 22.09
N GLN A 567 -17.73 -17.19 21.98
CA GLN A 567 -17.86 -15.83 22.56
C GLN A 567 -18.73 -14.90 21.67
N PRO A 568 -19.60 -14.07 22.27
CA PRO A 568 -20.40 -13.09 21.53
C PRO A 568 -19.57 -11.86 21.06
N PRO A 569 -19.90 -11.26 19.89
CA PRO A 569 -19.10 -10.18 19.26
C PRO A 569 -19.10 -8.83 20.00
N ALA A 570 -19.97 -8.66 20.99
CA ALA A 570 -20.16 -7.37 21.67
C ALA A 570 -18.91 -6.88 22.43
N LEU A 571 -17.97 -7.78 22.75
CA LEU A 571 -16.71 -7.44 23.43
C LEU A 571 -15.50 -7.30 22.49
N ARG A 572 -15.62 -7.67 21.20
CA ARG A 572 -14.50 -7.54 20.23
C ARG A 572 -14.43 -6.14 19.59
N ARG A 573 -15.51 -5.34 19.69
CA ARG A 573 -15.61 -3.98 19.10
C ARG A 573 -15.36 -2.85 20.11
N GLN A 574 -14.90 -3.15 21.33
CA GLN A 574 -14.60 -2.17 22.39
C GLN A 574 -13.19 -2.31 22.97
N GLN A 575 -12.24 -2.94 22.28
CA GLN A 575 -10.84 -2.90 22.70
C GLN A 575 -10.08 -1.82 21.90
N PRO A 576 -9.67 -0.71 22.55
CA PRO A 576 -8.52 0.05 22.12
C PRO A 576 -7.27 -0.84 22.14
N GLU A 577 -6.32 -0.60 21.26
CA GLU A 577 -5.02 -1.27 21.26
C GLU A 577 -4.28 -1.00 22.59
N GLY A 578 -4.35 -1.92 23.56
CA GLY A 578 -3.47 -1.88 24.74
C GLY A 578 -4.04 -2.22 26.11
N ALA A 579 -5.06 -3.07 26.24
CA ALA A 579 -5.43 -3.61 27.56
C ALA A 579 -4.59 -4.86 27.89
N ASP A 580 -3.68 -4.69 28.84
CA ASP A 580 -2.88 -5.76 29.44
C ASP A 580 -3.80 -6.76 30.18
N GLN A 581 -3.76 -8.05 29.80
CA GLN A 581 -4.64 -9.11 30.32
C GLN A 581 -4.11 -9.75 31.63
N SER A 582 -3.22 -9.08 32.36
CA SER A 582 -2.58 -9.63 33.56
C SER A 582 -3.35 -9.36 34.88
N GLY A 583 -4.44 -8.59 34.86
CA GLY A 583 -5.17 -8.19 36.09
C GLY A 583 -6.58 -8.77 36.28
N LEU A 584 -7.13 -9.49 35.30
CA LEU A 584 -8.53 -9.99 35.37
C LEU A 584 -8.66 -11.46 35.80
N SER A 585 -7.55 -12.19 35.96
CA SER A 585 -7.56 -13.60 36.36
C SER A 585 -7.68 -13.84 37.86
N ASP A 586 -7.51 -12.80 38.70
CA ASP A 586 -7.44 -12.96 40.16
C ASP A 586 -8.70 -12.49 40.91
N LEU A 587 -9.68 -11.86 40.25
CA LEU A 587 -10.94 -11.48 40.90
C LEU A 587 -12.10 -12.49 40.73
N CYS A 588 -11.92 -13.55 39.94
CA CYS A 588 -12.93 -14.56 39.66
C CYS A 588 -12.64 -15.92 40.31
N LYS A 589 -11.99 -15.95 41.48
CA LYS A 589 -11.69 -17.19 42.21
C LYS A 589 -12.41 -17.40 43.53
N GLU A 590 -13.25 -16.48 44.00
CA GLU A 590 -13.99 -16.68 45.27
C GLU A 590 -15.47 -16.28 45.17
N VAL A 591 -16.31 -17.12 44.56
CA VAL A 591 -17.74 -17.20 44.89
C VAL A 591 -18.22 -18.66 44.75
N PRO A 592 -18.75 -19.31 45.81
CA PRO A 592 -19.25 -20.68 45.73
C PRO A 592 -20.52 -20.80 44.87
N ARG A 593 -20.65 -21.94 44.19
CA ARG A 593 -21.81 -22.30 43.37
C ARG A 593 -23.11 -22.31 44.19
N GLY A 594 -24.11 -21.58 43.71
CA GLY A 594 -25.52 -21.79 44.07
C GLY A 594 -26.11 -20.75 45.02
N ARG A 595 -26.46 -19.57 44.48
CA ARG A 595 -27.65 -18.76 44.83
C ARG A 595 -27.72 -17.54 43.89
N ALA A 596 -28.92 -17.17 43.47
CA ALA A 596 -29.17 -15.99 42.64
C ALA A 596 -28.93 -14.69 43.44
N CYS A 597 -28.22 -13.71 42.85
CA CYS A 597 -28.05 -12.38 43.44
C CYS A 597 -29.05 -11.37 42.85
N PRO A 598 -29.68 -10.51 43.68
CA PRO A 598 -30.58 -9.45 43.23
C PRO A 598 -29.81 -8.23 42.70
N PRO A 599 -30.44 -7.37 41.86
CA PRO A 599 -29.74 -6.35 41.10
C PRO A 599 -29.57 -5.08 41.93
N GLU A 600 -28.65 -5.05 42.88
CA GLU A 600 -28.32 -3.78 43.56
C GLU A 600 -26.89 -3.68 44.15
N VAL A 601 -25.98 -4.59 43.80
CA VAL A 601 -24.56 -4.51 44.20
C VAL A 601 -23.67 -4.49 42.97
N LEU A 602 -23.73 -3.42 42.19
CA LEU A 602 -22.74 -3.14 41.15
C LEU A 602 -22.53 -1.63 40.94
N TRP A 603 -22.62 -0.83 42.01
CA TRP A 603 -22.36 0.61 41.95
C TRP A 603 -21.80 1.14 43.25
N HIS A 604 -20.59 0.72 43.64
CA HIS A 604 -19.77 1.48 44.59
C HIS A 604 -18.29 1.15 44.38
N GLY A 605 -17.63 1.92 43.52
CA GLY A 605 -16.20 1.73 43.27
C GLY A 605 -15.54 2.69 42.28
N LEU A 606 -16.17 3.79 41.85
CA LEU A 606 -15.51 4.82 41.02
C LEU A 606 -16.08 6.22 41.34
N ARG A 607 -15.45 6.92 42.29
CA ARG A 607 -15.42 8.39 42.44
C ARG A 607 -13.94 8.76 42.18
N HIS A 608 -13.48 9.74 41.39
CA HIS A 608 -13.93 10.99 40.75
C HIS A 608 -12.80 11.40 39.74
N PRO A 609 -12.82 12.55 39.03
CA PRO A 609 -13.93 13.37 38.51
C PRO A 609 -13.76 13.75 37.01
N GLY A 610 -14.87 14.10 36.36
CA GLY A 610 -14.83 14.99 35.19
C GLY A 610 -15.49 14.44 33.92
N ARG A 611 -16.83 14.51 33.87
CA ARG A 611 -17.65 14.88 32.69
C ARG A 611 -19.11 14.55 33.00
N GLN A 612 -19.89 15.56 33.34
CA GLN A 612 -21.35 15.50 33.27
C GLN A 612 -21.77 15.81 31.83
N TYR A 613 -22.46 14.88 31.18
CA TYR A 613 -23.44 15.22 30.16
C TYR A 613 -24.81 14.72 30.63
N LEU A 614 -25.70 15.68 30.87
CA LEU A 614 -27.12 15.50 31.10
C LEU A 614 -27.79 15.01 29.81
N LEU A 615 -28.46 13.87 29.87
CA LEU A 615 -29.55 13.51 28.97
C LEU A 615 -30.79 13.31 29.86
N ARG A 616 -31.72 14.28 29.81
CA ARG A 616 -33.08 14.10 30.32
C ARG A 616 -34.01 14.04 29.12
N ALA A 617 -34.53 12.85 28.86
CA ALA A 617 -35.65 12.63 27.95
C ALA A 617 -36.93 12.74 28.78
N GLU A 618 -37.86 13.61 28.36
CA GLU A 618 -39.25 13.58 28.85
C GLU A 618 -40.19 13.41 27.66
N ALA A 619 -41.05 12.40 27.77
CA ALA A 619 -42.14 12.07 26.86
C ALA A 619 -43.41 12.88 27.23
N PRO A 620 -44.40 13.02 26.33
CA PRO A 620 -45.47 14.01 26.45
C PRO A 620 -46.73 13.46 27.15
N ALA A 621 -47.43 14.29 27.91
CA ALA A 621 -48.84 14.09 28.25
C ALA A 621 -49.53 15.38 28.74
N GLY A 622 -50.74 15.66 28.20
CA GLY A 622 -51.83 16.28 28.96
C GLY A 622 -52.12 17.78 28.78
N LEU A 623 -53.13 18.10 27.97
CA LEU A 623 -53.99 19.30 28.07
C LEU A 623 -54.75 19.32 29.42
N PRO A 624 -55.14 20.49 29.98
CA PRO A 624 -56.42 21.10 29.61
C PRO A 624 -56.46 22.64 29.55
N ALA A 625 -57.61 23.15 29.09
CA ALA A 625 -57.93 24.49 28.62
C ALA A 625 -58.26 25.54 29.71
N ALA A 626 -58.11 26.83 29.35
CA ALA A 626 -59.13 27.91 29.34
C ALA A 626 -58.60 29.31 29.75
N GLY A 627 -58.85 30.31 28.90
CA GLY A 627 -59.17 31.70 29.29
C GLY A 627 -58.11 32.81 29.05
N PRO A 628 -58.51 34.07 28.74
CA PRO A 628 -57.89 34.86 27.66
C PRO A 628 -57.31 36.24 28.06
N ALA A 629 -56.74 36.90 27.04
CA ALA A 629 -56.48 38.34 26.88
C ALA A 629 -55.10 38.89 27.30
N GLY A 630 -54.48 39.67 26.38
CA GLY A 630 -53.41 40.60 26.72
C GLY A 630 -52.43 40.92 25.58
N HIS A 631 -52.79 41.86 24.71
CA HIS A 631 -51.86 42.58 23.82
C HIS A 631 -50.61 43.08 24.55
N ARG A 632 -49.42 42.90 23.95
CA ARG A 632 -48.32 43.88 24.08
C ARG A 632 -47.35 43.78 22.90
N GLN A 633 -47.27 44.90 22.17
CA GLN A 633 -46.22 45.28 21.21
C GLN A 633 -44.90 45.56 21.95
N TRP A 634 -43.95 46.17 21.22
CA TRP A 634 -42.64 46.73 21.58
C TRP A 634 -41.47 45.81 21.19
N ALA A 635 -40.37 46.27 20.60
CA ALA A 635 -40.01 47.46 19.82
C ALA A 635 -38.59 47.16 19.28
N HIS A 636 -38.19 47.88 18.24
CA HIS A 636 -36.82 48.04 17.77
C HIS A 636 -35.82 48.34 18.90
N ASP A 637 -34.59 47.81 18.78
CA ASP A 637 -33.36 48.56 19.04
C ASP A 637 -32.15 47.85 18.42
N GLY A 638 -31.26 48.65 17.83
CA GLY A 638 -30.16 48.19 16.99
C GLY A 638 -28.75 48.35 17.59
N TRP A 639 -27.81 47.74 16.85
CA TRP A 639 -26.37 48.07 16.73
C TRP A 639 -25.46 47.84 17.96
N PRO A 640 -24.10 47.75 17.82
CA PRO A 640 -23.29 48.10 16.65
C PRO A 640 -22.19 47.09 16.22
N ARG A 641 -21.71 47.31 14.98
CA ARG A 641 -20.38 46.92 14.48
C ARG A 641 -19.27 47.65 15.25
N ARG A 642 -18.10 47.03 15.39
CA ARG A 642 -16.81 47.74 15.36
C ARG A 642 -15.76 46.96 14.56
N GLU A 643 -15.24 47.72 13.60
CA GLU A 643 -13.92 47.78 12.94
C GLU A 643 -12.87 46.72 13.26
#